data_AF-A0A2I0BAJ8-F1
#
_entry.id   AF-A0A2I0BAJ8-F1
#
_cell.length_a   1.000
_cell.length_b   1.000
_cell.length_c   1.000
_cell.angle_alpha   90.00
_cell.angle_beta   90.00
_cell.angle_gamma   90.00
#
_symmetry.space_group_name_H-M   'P 1'
#
loop_
_entity.id
_entity.type
_entity.pdbx_description
1 polymer ?
#
loop_
_entity_poly.entity_id
_entity_poly.type
_entity_poly.pdbx_seq_one_letter_code
_entity_poly.pdbx_strand_id
1 'polypeptide(L)'
;MYPNIILTNRLQPPSVVTDVVCTACDFNRPGKNCLRKLEWVWRGETYMAKRSDYHHMKQQIESELVEFNDGNSAKLFIELPKAEQQLKLKERLKKYCQKAYKRVLDKPITELREAGICMRENPFYVDTVRSFRDRRYEYKGLNKVWKGELAEAKTSKNSMKIQEAQDMVVLYDSLQLAHKCILNSFYGYVMRKGARWYSMEMAGVVTYTGAKIIQNARLLVEKIGRPLELDTDGIWCVLPGSFPENFTFKMRDEKKKFTISYPCIMLNVDVTRNNTNDQYQTLTDRVSKTYATHSECSIEFEVDGPYKAMILPASKEEGILIKKRYAVFNHDGSLAELKGFEIKRRGELKLIKVFQAEVFDKFLRGSTLEECYAAVASVANRWLDLLDNQGIDIADSELLDYISESSTMSKSLVDYGEQKSCAVTTARRLADFLGNTMVKDKGLHCQYIVASEPQGTPVSERAIPVTIFGTDTEIAWYYLRKWCKVSSDVGIRSIVDWSYYKQRLGSAIQKIITIPAAMQKVSNPVPRVIHPDWLHKKICEKEDRFRQRKLDDVFTTKRKNMDKENTGDLEDAMKNGGSIKRGPQPIVRNFEVNKENDLAKQYLQVTELHRLHEPLIQIDENRASFENIDRKVDYQGWLEIKKRKWKETLEKRKKRRLGFTSNSHSSASANSTKLSASVASYTLNRDRNELSSLFRKHGSAFLRSHWQILQLVASTKPGQFLAWIVVDGVMLKVHIDVPRVFFLNSKAPVNEEFPGRRVNKILPHGRTIFNLIEVVTDEGQFRAEFRKLAIHLADPEVEGIYETKVPLEFSAILQIGCVCKVDKFTKAQNIPDSWKLSELHMKTTTECPYLEQSVSFFYLYHSLSEGRALYAVYFQLSGNVYVVVVNPFQNKEISSSLLEKQFREACLALSLEPPVQGKHNTFKVEYVRTVEAGEKFMQKTLLEYRHRHPGPTVAVIECPNFNAIKSAVRVLDDFPCINIPCNSRDNNYQALGWQVTAGKIGMQRCAASFQWFNERIQLSRYAHVPVGNFELDWLLFTADIFFSRALHDQQQVLWISDDGVPDLGGTYEGDTCFADEVNQPSLTYPGAYRRVAIELKIHHLAVNALLKSSLVDEMEGGSLFGYEHEINYGSHSNESDYDESNSCAPAFRVLKQLIHRCVSDAVASGNVFADAILQHLYRWICSPMSKLHDPALHQVLHKVMKKVFALLLAELRQLGATIIFGDFSRIIIDTGKMDLLAARAYCDCLLKTLQTR
;
A
#
# COMPACT_ATOMS: atom_id res chain seq x y z
N MET A 1 -35.64 -15.56 -10.13
CA MET A 1 -36.82 -15.59 -11.03
C MET A 1 -36.52 -15.33 -12.52
N TYR A 2 -36.12 -14.12 -12.94
CA TYR A 2 -36.06 -13.73 -14.38
C TYR A 2 -35.43 -14.72 -15.37
N PRO A 3 -34.31 -15.42 -15.07
CA PRO A 3 -33.73 -16.41 -16.00
C PRO A 3 -34.70 -17.54 -16.36
N ASN A 4 -35.53 -17.99 -15.41
CA ASN A 4 -36.48 -19.06 -15.65
C ASN A 4 -37.73 -18.56 -16.40
N ILE A 5 -38.07 -17.26 -16.32
CA ILE A 5 -39.06 -16.61 -17.20
C ILE A 5 -38.53 -16.56 -18.63
N ILE A 6 -37.24 -16.22 -18.80
CA ILE A 6 -36.53 -16.22 -20.08
C ILE A 6 -36.55 -17.62 -20.71
N LEU A 7 -36.20 -18.66 -19.95
CA LEU A 7 -36.24 -20.04 -20.42
C LEU A 7 -37.67 -20.48 -20.78
N THR A 8 -38.61 -20.37 -19.83
CA THR A 8 -40.01 -20.80 -20.02
C THR A 8 -40.67 -20.19 -21.26
N ASN A 9 -40.45 -18.89 -21.50
CA ASN A 9 -41.04 -18.19 -22.65
C ASN A 9 -40.07 -18.06 -23.85
N ARG A 10 -38.97 -18.82 -23.85
CA ARG A 10 -37.96 -18.90 -24.93
C ARG A 10 -37.45 -17.52 -25.40
N LEU A 11 -37.31 -16.59 -24.46
CA LEU A 11 -37.07 -15.18 -24.73
C LEU A 11 -35.60 -14.93 -25.08
N GLN A 12 -35.38 -14.37 -26.26
CA GLN A 12 -34.06 -13.93 -26.73
C GLN A 12 -34.25 -12.81 -27.76
N PRO A 13 -33.32 -11.85 -27.89
CA PRO A 13 -33.53 -10.69 -28.76
C PRO A 13 -33.88 -11.01 -30.23
N PRO A 14 -33.28 -12.01 -30.92
CA PRO A 14 -33.69 -12.35 -32.30
C PRO A 14 -35.03 -13.08 -32.39
N SER A 15 -35.54 -13.68 -31.30
CA SER A 15 -36.88 -14.27 -31.29
C SER A 15 -38.00 -13.21 -31.26
N VAL A 16 -37.70 -11.96 -30.89
CA VAL A 16 -38.70 -10.88 -30.94
C VAL A 16 -38.86 -10.42 -32.39
N VAL A 17 -39.88 -10.92 -33.06
CA VAL A 17 -40.14 -10.67 -34.49
C VAL A 17 -41.24 -9.62 -34.66
N THR A 18 -41.04 -8.71 -35.63
CA THR A 18 -42.12 -7.86 -36.13
C THR A 18 -43.03 -8.65 -37.06
N ASP A 19 -44.26 -8.17 -37.27
CA ASP A 19 -45.19 -8.84 -38.17
C ASP A 19 -44.62 -9.01 -39.59
N VAL A 20 -43.84 -8.04 -40.09
CA VAL A 20 -43.14 -8.10 -41.39
C VAL A 20 -42.14 -9.25 -41.47
N VAL A 21 -41.39 -9.52 -40.40
CA VAL A 21 -40.46 -10.67 -40.34
C VAL A 21 -41.25 -11.98 -40.17
N CYS A 22 -42.36 -11.95 -39.44
CA CYS A 22 -43.21 -13.13 -39.25
C CYS A 22 -44.00 -13.53 -40.51
N THR A 23 -44.40 -12.57 -41.36
CA THR A 23 -45.11 -12.87 -42.62
C THR A 23 -44.19 -13.41 -43.70
N ALA A 24 -42.94 -12.93 -43.77
CA ALA A 24 -41.92 -13.34 -44.73
C ALA A 24 -41.25 -14.72 -44.43
N CYS A 25 -41.68 -15.43 -43.40
CA CYS A 25 -41.07 -16.68 -42.94
C CYS A 25 -41.74 -17.93 -43.56
N ASP A 26 -40.96 -18.90 -44.07
CA ASP A 26 -41.44 -20.17 -44.67
C ASP A 26 -42.42 -20.99 -43.80
N PHE A 27 -42.37 -20.77 -42.49
CA PHE A 27 -43.24 -21.40 -41.49
C PHE A 27 -44.56 -20.65 -41.23
N ASN A 28 -44.80 -19.53 -41.93
CA ASN A 28 -46.04 -18.74 -41.88
C ASN A 28 -47.20 -19.43 -42.62
N ARG A 29 -47.63 -20.59 -42.12
CA ARG A 29 -48.71 -21.41 -42.70
C ARG A 29 -50.00 -21.29 -41.87
N PRO A 30 -51.18 -21.63 -42.43
CA PRO A 30 -52.40 -21.79 -41.63
C PRO A 30 -52.17 -22.73 -40.44
N GLY A 31 -52.67 -22.37 -39.26
CA GLY A 31 -52.42 -23.14 -38.02
C GLY A 31 -51.02 -22.97 -37.41
N LYS A 32 -50.29 -21.87 -37.69
CA LYS A 32 -48.97 -21.61 -37.09
C LYS A 32 -49.02 -21.43 -35.56
N ASN A 33 -48.64 -22.46 -34.81
CA ASN A 33 -48.54 -22.42 -33.34
C ASN A 33 -47.15 -21.99 -32.83
N CYS A 34 -46.34 -21.30 -33.64
CA CYS A 34 -44.94 -20.95 -33.34
C CYS A 34 -44.70 -19.47 -33.01
N LEU A 35 -45.75 -18.64 -32.91
CA LEU A 35 -45.66 -17.23 -32.54
C LEU A 35 -46.41 -16.99 -31.22
N ARG A 36 -45.68 -16.92 -30.10
CA ARG A 36 -46.26 -16.60 -28.79
C ARG A 36 -46.34 -15.08 -28.64
N LYS A 37 -47.54 -14.54 -28.48
CA LYS A 37 -47.73 -13.13 -28.08
C LYS A 37 -47.55 -13.01 -26.57
N LEU A 38 -46.80 -12.01 -26.11
CA LEU A 38 -46.74 -11.63 -24.68
C LEU A 38 -46.85 -10.11 -24.49
N GLU A 39 -47.48 -9.74 -23.39
CA GLU A 39 -47.68 -8.35 -22.94
C GLU A 39 -46.41 -7.79 -22.30
N TRP A 40 -46.19 -6.48 -22.46
CA TRP A 40 -45.21 -5.70 -21.70
C TRP A 40 -45.67 -4.26 -21.53
N VAL A 41 -45.19 -3.58 -20.48
CA VAL A 41 -45.48 -2.16 -20.25
C VAL A 41 -44.29 -1.32 -20.67
N TRP A 42 -44.49 -0.46 -21.67
CA TRP A 42 -43.56 0.60 -22.02
C TRP A 42 -43.78 1.80 -21.10
N ARG A 43 -42.69 2.48 -20.69
CA ARG A 43 -42.74 3.73 -19.92
C ARG A 43 -41.88 4.79 -20.60
N GLY A 44 -42.51 5.89 -21.01
CA GLY A 44 -41.85 7.08 -21.55
C GLY A 44 -41.87 8.25 -20.59
N GLU A 45 -40.78 9.02 -20.56
CA GLU A 45 -40.70 10.32 -19.87
C GLU A 45 -40.27 11.38 -20.91
N THR A 46 -41.20 12.27 -21.24
CA THR A 46 -41.04 13.32 -22.25
C THR A 46 -40.85 14.69 -21.60
N TYR A 47 -40.28 15.64 -22.36
CA TYR A 47 -40.25 17.04 -21.94
C TYR A 47 -41.64 17.67 -22.05
N MET A 48 -41.92 18.70 -21.23
CA MET A 48 -43.18 19.47 -21.30
C MET A 48 -43.34 20.25 -22.62
N ALA A 49 -42.24 20.56 -23.31
CA ALA A 49 -42.21 21.31 -24.55
C ALA A 49 -42.82 20.53 -25.72
N LYS A 50 -43.71 21.20 -26.48
CA LYS A 50 -44.35 20.65 -27.68
C LYS A 50 -43.38 20.60 -28.86
N ARG A 51 -43.79 19.89 -29.93
CA ARG A 51 -43.02 19.79 -31.18
C ARG A 51 -42.78 21.15 -31.86
N SER A 52 -43.72 22.09 -31.72
CA SER A 52 -43.57 23.50 -32.09
C SER A 52 -42.37 24.14 -31.40
N ASP A 53 -42.35 24.04 -30.08
CA ASP A 53 -41.39 24.70 -29.21
C ASP A 53 -39.99 24.10 -29.43
N TYR A 54 -39.91 22.77 -29.56
CA TYR A 54 -38.69 22.06 -29.96
C TYR A 54 -38.13 22.59 -31.30
N HIS A 55 -38.96 22.78 -32.33
CA HIS A 55 -38.49 23.29 -33.63
C HIS A 55 -38.05 24.75 -33.57
N HIS A 56 -38.82 25.62 -32.89
CA HIS A 56 -38.46 27.02 -32.67
C HIS A 56 -37.12 27.14 -31.91
N MET A 57 -36.95 26.37 -30.85
CA MET A 57 -35.70 26.34 -30.07
C MET A 57 -34.53 25.73 -30.85
N LYS A 58 -34.79 24.73 -31.70
CA LYS A 58 -33.78 24.16 -32.60
C LYS A 58 -33.29 25.22 -33.59
N GLN A 59 -34.20 25.95 -34.24
CA GLN A 59 -33.87 27.07 -35.13
C GLN A 59 -33.09 28.18 -34.41
N GLN A 60 -33.49 28.54 -33.18
CA GLN A 60 -32.77 29.51 -32.36
C GLN A 60 -31.31 29.08 -32.14
N ILE A 61 -31.09 27.85 -31.66
CA ILE A 61 -29.74 27.33 -31.39
C ILE A 61 -28.93 27.14 -32.69
N GLU A 62 -29.58 26.82 -33.81
CA GLU A 62 -28.92 26.70 -35.12
C GLU A 62 -28.41 28.05 -35.66
N SER A 63 -28.96 29.18 -35.17
CA SER A 63 -28.46 30.53 -35.45
C SER A 63 -27.38 31.03 -34.47
N GLU A 64 -27.12 30.30 -33.39
CA GLU A 64 -26.15 30.71 -32.36
C GLU A 64 -24.72 30.24 -32.71
N LEU A 65 -23.77 31.17 -32.66
CA LEU A 65 -22.34 30.85 -32.65
C LEU A 65 -21.97 30.23 -31.31
N VAL A 66 -21.19 29.15 -31.35
CA VAL A 66 -20.88 28.35 -30.17
C VAL A 66 -19.38 28.35 -29.91
N GLU A 67 -19.00 28.95 -28.79
CA GLU A 67 -17.62 28.90 -28.28
C GLU A 67 -17.21 27.46 -27.92
N PHE A 68 -15.95 27.15 -28.22
CA PHE A 68 -15.32 25.87 -27.92
C PHE A 68 -14.23 26.06 -26.85
N ASN A 69 -14.07 25.11 -25.94
CA ASN A 69 -13.16 25.26 -24.79
C ASN A 69 -11.66 25.23 -25.17
N ASP A 70 -11.32 24.80 -26.39
CA ASP A 70 -10.00 25.03 -26.99
C ASP A 70 -10.04 26.35 -27.77
N GLY A 71 -9.23 27.32 -27.32
CA GLY A 71 -9.38 28.72 -27.68
C GLY A 71 -9.28 29.05 -29.17
N ASN A 72 -10.08 30.03 -29.60
CA ASN A 72 -10.08 30.70 -30.91
C ASN A 72 -10.62 29.90 -32.11
N SER A 73 -11.74 29.18 -31.92
CA SER A 73 -12.76 29.13 -32.99
C SER A 73 -14.18 29.11 -32.41
N ALA A 74 -14.98 30.13 -32.73
CA ALA A 74 -16.42 30.07 -32.55
C ALA A 74 -17.01 29.34 -33.77
N LYS A 75 -17.70 28.23 -33.53
CA LYS A 75 -18.24 27.36 -34.59
C LYS A 75 -19.74 27.51 -34.70
N LEU A 76 -20.29 27.32 -35.88
CA LEU A 76 -21.73 27.22 -36.06
C LEU A 76 -22.23 25.95 -35.38
N PHE A 77 -23.40 25.98 -34.74
CA PHE A 77 -23.96 24.81 -34.06
C PHE A 77 -24.05 23.56 -34.98
N ILE A 78 -24.28 23.78 -36.28
CA ILE A 78 -24.36 22.73 -37.31
C ILE A 78 -23.02 21.99 -37.50
N GLU A 79 -21.88 22.63 -37.24
CA GLU A 79 -20.53 22.06 -37.36
C GLU A 79 -20.12 21.19 -36.16
N LEU A 80 -20.87 21.28 -35.04
CA LEU A 80 -20.61 20.48 -33.85
C LEU A 80 -20.95 18.99 -34.07
N PRO A 81 -20.28 18.04 -33.39
CA PRO A 81 -20.67 16.65 -33.41
C PRO A 81 -22.14 16.46 -32.99
N LYS A 82 -22.89 15.60 -33.70
CA LYS A 82 -24.33 15.34 -33.45
C LYS A 82 -24.66 14.99 -31.98
N ALA A 83 -23.71 14.41 -31.24
CA ALA A 83 -23.85 14.14 -29.81
C ALA A 83 -23.84 15.41 -28.95
N GLU A 84 -22.97 16.38 -29.26
CA GLU A 84 -22.88 17.67 -28.58
C GLU A 84 -24.06 18.58 -28.94
N GLN A 85 -24.47 18.57 -30.23
CA GLN A 85 -25.70 19.23 -30.68
C GLN A 85 -26.90 18.77 -29.84
N GLN A 86 -27.07 17.45 -29.69
CA GLN A 86 -28.17 16.89 -28.91
C GLN A 86 -28.05 17.21 -27.41
N LEU A 87 -26.84 17.34 -26.86
CA LEU A 87 -26.61 17.72 -25.46
C LEU A 87 -27.00 19.18 -25.22
N LYS A 88 -26.43 20.13 -25.98
CA LYS A 88 -26.72 21.57 -25.86
C LYS A 88 -28.20 21.88 -26.11
N LEU A 89 -28.83 21.19 -27.08
CA LEU A 89 -30.27 21.28 -27.32
C LEU A 89 -31.09 20.76 -26.14
N LYS A 90 -30.74 19.61 -25.53
CA LYS A 90 -31.41 19.09 -24.32
C LYS A 90 -31.27 20.02 -23.12
N GLU A 91 -30.14 20.70 -22.96
CA GLU A 91 -29.94 21.68 -21.88
C GLU A 91 -30.77 22.94 -22.09
N ARG A 92 -30.81 23.49 -23.31
CA ARG A 92 -31.67 24.64 -23.63
C ARG A 92 -33.15 24.24 -23.47
N LEU A 93 -33.57 23.07 -23.96
CA LEU A 93 -34.93 22.52 -23.81
C LEU A 93 -35.32 22.39 -22.33
N LYS A 94 -34.41 21.89 -21.48
CA LYS A 94 -34.59 21.85 -20.02
C LYS A 94 -34.79 23.25 -19.42
N LYS A 95 -33.93 24.21 -19.76
CA LYS A 95 -34.04 25.61 -19.29
C LYS A 95 -35.35 26.27 -19.74
N TYR A 96 -35.81 26.01 -20.96
CA TYR A 96 -37.11 26.49 -21.45
C TYR A 96 -38.29 25.85 -20.72
N CYS A 97 -38.28 24.52 -20.53
CA CYS A 97 -39.33 23.84 -19.77
C CYS A 97 -39.43 24.37 -18.32
N GLN A 98 -38.30 24.67 -17.68
CA GLN A 98 -38.27 25.33 -16.36
C GLN A 98 -38.90 26.74 -16.37
N LYS A 99 -38.65 27.54 -17.41
CA LYS A 99 -39.20 28.90 -17.53
C LYS A 99 -40.68 28.93 -17.94
N ALA A 100 -41.05 28.22 -19.00
CA ALA A 100 -42.38 28.26 -19.60
C ALA A 100 -43.40 27.36 -18.86
N TYR A 101 -43.00 26.15 -18.48
CA TYR A 101 -43.89 25.12 -17.92
C TYR A 101 -43.70 24.87 -16.41
N LYS A 102 -42.71 25.53 -15.78
CA LYS A 102 -42.31 25.35 -14.36
C LYS A 102 -41.90 23.91 -13.97
N ARG A 103 -41.87 22.97 -14.92
CA ARG A 103 -41.49 21.56 -14.78
C ARG A 103 -40.71 21.13 -16.01
N VAL A 104 -39.71 20.25 -15.85
CA VAL A 104 -38.83 19.81 -16.95
C VAL A 104 -39.47 18.72 -17.80
N LEU A 105 -39.96 17.68 -17.13
CA LEU A 105 -40.57 16.50 -17.71
C LEU A 105 -42.06 16.49 -17.38
N ASP A 106 -42.84 15.89 -18.27
CA ASP A 106 -44.24 15.56 -17.99
C ASP A 106 -44.33 14.31 -17.08
N LYS A 107 -45.54 13.94 -16.67
CA LYS A 107 -45.81 12.67 -15.98
C LYS A 107 -45.37 11.50 -16.88
N PRO A 108 -44.81 10.43 -16.31
CA PRO A 108 -44.43 9.25 -17.09
C PRO A 108 -45.67 8.63 -17.74
N ILE A 109 -45.64 8.49 -19.07
CA ILE A 109 -46.68 7.79 -19.84
C ILE A 109 -46.37 6.30 -19.76
N THR A 110 -47.38 5.50 -19.42
CA THR A 110 -47.29 4.03 -19.38
C THR A 110 -48.27 3.41 -20.37
N GLU A 111 -47.76 2.62 -21.30
CA GLU A 111 -48.55 1.97 -22.35
C GLU A 111 -48.37 0.45 -22.27
N LEU A 112 -49.48 -0.30 -22.33
CA LEU A 112 -49.42 -1.74 -22.55
C LEU A 112 -49.18 -2.01 -24.04
N ARG A 113 -48.22 -2.88 -24.35
CA ARG A 113 -47.84 -3.26 -25.72
C ARG A 113 -47.66 -4.77 -25.80
N GLU A 114 -47.84 -5.34 -26.99
CA GLU A 114 -47.55 -6.75 -27.26
C GLU A 114 -46.14 -6.91 -27.86
N ALA A 115 -45.59 -8.13 -27.78
CA ALA A 115 -44.42 -8.57 -28.52
C ALA A 115 -44.65 -9.99 -29.07
N GLY A 116 -44.33 -10.21 -30.34
CA GLY A 116 -44.41 -11.52 -30.99
C GLY A 116 -43.10 -12.29 -30.84
N ILE A 117 -43.13 -13.49 -30.23
CA ILE A 117 -41.95 -14.30 -29.93
C ILE A 117 -41.96 -15.57 -30.79
N CYS A 118 -40.97 -15.68 -31.68
CA CYS A 118 -40.77 -16.84 -32.54
C CYS A 118 -40.16 -18.02 -31.77
N MET A 119 -40.93 -19.10 -31.67
CA MET A 119 -40.54 -20.35 -31.02
C MET A 119 -39.65 -21.27 -31.87
N ARG A 120 -39.42 -20.92 -33.15
CA ARG A 120 -38.56 -21.69 -34.08
C ARG A 120 -37.17 -21.08 -34.30
N GLU A 121 -36.95 -19.84 -33.86
CA GLU A 121 -35.64 -19.18 -33.99
C GLU A 121 -34.52 -19.96 -33.28
N ASN A 122 -33.28 -19.85 -33.75
CA ASN A 122 -32.11 -20.54 -33.22
C ASN A 122 -31.97 -20.27 -31.69
N PRO A 123 -32.06 -21.29 -30.82
CA PRO A 123 -32.17 -21.12 -29.37
C PRO A 123 -30.86 -20.77 -28.65
N PHE A 124 -29.74 -20.48 -29.34
CA PHE A 124 -28.40 -20.34 -28.76
C PHE A 124 -28.33 -19.45 -27.49
N TYR A 125 -29.11 -18.37 -27.41
CA TYR A 125 -29.13 -17.48 -26.25
C TYR A 125 -29.87 -18.13 -25.07
N VAL A 126 -31.03 -18.74 -25.34
CA VAL A 126 -31.83 -19.49 -24.36
C VAL A 126 -31.02 -20.67 -23.81
N ASP A 127 -30.35 -21.44 -24.67
CA ASP A 127 -29.52 -22.57 -24.25
C ASP A 127 -28.26 -22.14 -23.49
N THR A 128 -27.70 -20.95 -23.80
CA THR A 128 -26.63 -20.35 -22.98
C THR A 128 -27.14 -20.02 -21.57
N VAL A 129 -28.33 -19.41 -21.45
CA VAL A 129 -28.96 -19.13 -20.15
C VAL A 129 -29.27 -20.43 -19.38
N ARG A 130 -29.73 -21.48 -20.09
CA ARG A 130 -30.00 -22.81 -19.52
C ARG A 130 -28.72 -23.43 -18.96
N SER A 131 -27.66 -23.49 -19.75
CA SER A 131 -26.34 -24.00 -19.34
C SER A 131 -25.78 -23.26 -18.10
N PHE A 132 -25.88 -21.93 -18.06
CA PHE A 132 -25.46 -21.14 -16.89
C PHE A 132 -26.35 -21.31 -15.65
N ARG A 133 -27.66 -21.59 -15.84
CA ARG A 133 -28.58 -21.94 -14.74
C ARG A 133 -28.23 -23.31 -14.15
N ASP A 134 -28.05 -24.30 -15.00
CA ASP A 134 -27.90 -25.69 -14.59
C ASP A 134 -26.57 -25.92 -13.90
N ARG A 135 -25.47 -25.35 -14.42
CA ARG A 135 -24.17 -25.28 -13.74
C ARG A 135 -24.23 -24.53 -12.40
N ARG A 136 -25.12 -23.53 -12.25
CA ARG A 136 -25.34 -22.87 -10.95
C ARG A 136 -26.05 -23.81 -9.97
N TYR A 137 -27.01 -24.61 -10.43
CA TYR A 137 -27.70 -25.58 -9.60
C TYR A 137 -26.78 -26.74 -9.17
N GLU A 138 -25.86 -27.18 -10.03
CA GLU A 138 -24.76 -28.10 -9.70
C GLU A 138 -23.93 -27.57 -8.51
N TYR A 139 -23.40 -26.34 -8.60
CA TYR A 139 -22.67 -25.72 -7.48
C TYR A 139 -23.54 -25.45 -6.24
N LYS A 140 -24.85 -25.15 -6.39
CA LYS A 140 -25.79 -25.03 -5.26
C LYS A 140 -25.98 -26.38 -4.56
N GLY A 141 -26.02 -27.48 -5.31
CA GLY A 141 -26.09 -28.85 -4.81
C GLY A 141 -24.82 -29.24 -4.05
N LEU A 142 -23.65 -29.05 -4.66
CA LEU A 142 -22.35 -29.32 -4.03
C LEU A 142 -22.15 -28.52 -2.73
N ASN A 143 -22.47 -27.22 -2.73
CA ASN A 143 -22.48 -26.37 -1.53
C ASN A 143 -23.38 -26.95 -0.40
N LYS A 144 -24.54 -27.53 -0.73
CA LYS A 144 -25.41 -28.20 0.24
C LYS A 144 -24.81 -29.50 0.77
N VAL A 145 -24.16 -30.31 -0.07
CA VAL A 145 -23.47 -31.55 0.34
C VAL A 145 -22.31 -31.21 1.28
N TRP A 146 -21.41 -30.33 0.87
CA TRP A 146 -20.25 -29.94 1.68
C TRP A 146 -20.63 -29.23 2.99
N LYS A 147 -21.79 -28.56 3.07
CA LYS A 147 -22.34 -28.05 4.34
C LYS A 147 -22.81 -29.16 5.28
N GLY A 148 -23.30 -30.29 4.75
CA GLY A 148 -23.59 -31.49 5.52
C GLY A 148 -22.31 -32.14 6.04
N GLU A 149 -21.35 -32.39 5.14
CA GLU A 149 -20.04 -32.96 5.50
C GLU A 149 -19.27 -32.09 6.50
N LEU A 150 -19.39 -30.76 6.42
CA LEU A 150 -18.84 -29.83 7.42
C LEU A 150 -19.49 -29.98 8.80
N ALA A 151 -20.79 -30.29 8.88
CA ALA A 151 -21.46 -30.57 10.14
C ALA A 151 -21.02 -31.92 10.73
N GLU A 152 -20.89 -32.96 9.88
CA GLU A 152 -20.39 -34.28 10.26
C GLU A 152 -18.90 -34.25 10.66
N ALA A 153 -18.08 -33.45 10.01
CA ALA A 153 -16.67 -33.22 10.37
C ALA A 153 -16.57 -32.52 11.74
N LYS A 154 -17.45 -31.55 12.03
CA LYS A 154 -17.52 -30.86 13.32
C LYS A 154 -17.95 -31.79 14.46
N THR A 155 -18.94 -32.66 14.27
CA THR A 155 -19.29 -33.68 15.27
C THR A 155 -18.18 -34.70 15.45
N SER A 156 -17.46 -35.04 14.38
CA SER A 156 -16.29 -35.94 14.39
C SER A 156 -14.99 -35.31 14.95
N LYS A 157 -14.98 -34.01 15.26
CA LYS A 157 -13.84 -33.23 15.77
C LYS A 157 -12.52 -33.32 14.98
N ASN A 158 -12.53 -33.81 13.73
CA ASN A 158 -11.31 -33.98 12.93
C ASN A 158 -10.90 -32.66 12.27
N SER A 159 -9.87 -32.00 12.82
CA SER A 159 -9.42 -30.66 12.42
C SER A 159 -9.13 -30.53 10.91
N MET A 160 -8.45 -31.52 10.31
CA MET A 160 -8.11 -31.51 8.87
C MET A 160 -9.38 -31.53 8.00
N LYS A 161 -10.33 -32.43 8.31
CA LYS A 161 -11.60 -32.52 7.58
C LYS A 161 -12.50 -31.31 7.79
N ILE A 162 -12.45 -30.68 8.97
CA ILE A 162 -13.18 -29.43 9.24
C ILE A 162 -12.65 -28.30 8.36
N GLN A 163 -11.32 -28.18 8.20
CA GLN A 163 -10.72 -27.16 7.33
C GLN A 163 -11.04 -27.44 5.85
N GLU A 164 -10.81 -28.66 5.37
CA GLU A 164 -11.11 -29.08 3.99
C GLU A 164 -12.57 -28.79 3.63
N ALA A 165 -13.52 -29.24 4.44
CA ALA A 165 -14.93 -29.00 4.20
C ALA A 165 -15.30 -27.51 4.27
N GLN A 166 -14.64 -26.72 5.12
CA GLN A 166 -14.85 -25.27 5.19
C GLN A 166 -14.36 -24.55 3.93
N ASP A 167 -13.18 -24.89 3.42
CA ASP A 167 -12.65 -24.31 2.19
C ASP A 167 -13.50 -24.70 0.97
N MET A 168 -13.97 -25.95 0.90
CA MET A 168 -14.87 -26.41 -0.17
C MET A 168 -16.27 -25.75 -0.10
N VAL A 169 -16.82 -25.49 1.09
CA VAL A 169 -18.05 -24.69 1.25
C VAL A 169 -17.85 -23.25 0.76
N VAL A 170 -16.72 -22.61 1.10
CA VAL A 170 -16.39 -21.25 0.64
C VAL A 170 -16.22 -21.21 -0.88
N LEU A 171 -15.58 -22.22 -1.47
CA LEU A 171 -15.39 -22.36 -2.92
C LEU A 171 -16.73 -22.48 -3.66
N TYR A 172 -17.59 -23.43 -3.29
CA TYR A 172 -18.85 -23.63 -3.99
C TYR A 172 -19.88 -22.52 -3.74
N ASP A 173 -19.85 -21.84 -2.58
CA ASP A 173 -20.66 -20.63 -2.40
C ASP A 173 -20.18 -19.47 -3.29
N SER A 174 -18.87 -19.26 -3.37
CA SER A 174 -18.27 -18.28 -4.28
C SER A 174 -18.63 -18.57 -5.75
N LEU A 175 -18.58 -19.84 -6.17
CA LEU A 175 -18.93 -20.27 -7.53
C LEU A 175 -20.43 -20.09 -7.84
N GLN A 176 -21.35 -20.49 -6.95
CA GLN A 176 -22.79 -20.31 -7.19
C GLN A 176 -23.20 -18.83 -7.14
N LEU A 177 -22.55 -18.00 -6.32
CA LEU A 177 -22.76 -16.55 -6.29
C LEU A 177 -22.22 -15.86 -7.56
N ALA A 178 -21.03 -16.23 -8.04
CA ALA A 178 -20.50 -15.74 -9.31
C ALA A 178 -21.46 -16.06 -10.47
N HIS A 179 -21.94 -17.31 -10.55
CA HIS A 179 -22.94 -17.71 -11.54
C HIS A 179 -24.29 -17.01 -11.32
N LYS A 180 -24.72 -16.73 -10.07
CA LYS A 180 -25.92 -15.92 -9.77
C LYS A 180 -25.81 -14.51 -10.36
N CYS A 181 -24.65 -13.88 -10.22
CA CYS A 181 -24.38 -12.55 -10.78
C CYS A 181 -24.38 -12.55 -12.32
N ILE A 182 -23.75 -13.54 -12.96
CA ILE A 182 -23.78 -13.68 -14.43
C ILE A 182 -25.21 -13.96 -14.92
N LEU A 183 -25.93 -14.88 -14.26
CA LEU A 183 -27.26 -15.30 -14.66
C LEU A 183 -28.28 -14.14 -14.59
N ASN A 184 -28.22 -13.33 -13.53
CA ASN A 184 -29.00 -12.09 -13.42
C ASN A 184 -28.57 -11.03 -14.45
N SER A 185 -27.32 -11.07 -14.92
CA SER A 185 -26.79 -10.12 -15.91
C SER A 185 -27.27 -10.36 -17.33
N PHE A 186 -27.76 -11.56 -17.70
CA PHE A 186 -28.36 -11.79 -19.03
C PHE A 186 -29.57 -10.88 -19.28
N TYR A 187 -30.50 -10.81 -18.32
CA TYR A 187 -31.62 -9.88 -18.37
C TYR A 187 -31.14 -8.41 -18.46
N GLY A 188 -30.14 -8.02 -17.66
CA GLY A 188 -29.57 -6.66 -17.71
C GLY A 188 -28.84 -6.34 -19.02
N TYR A 189 -28.29 -7.35 -19.70
CA TYR A 189 -27.52 -7.22 -20.93
C TYR A 189 -28.39 -6.77 -22.10
N VAL A 190 -29.61 -7.29 -22.27
CA VAL A 190 -30.45 -6.95 -23.44
C VAL A 190 -30.96 -5.50 -23.40
N MET A 191 -30.86 -4.82 -22.26
CA MET A 191 -31.10 -3.39 -22.08
C MET A 191 -29.80 -2.54 -22.03
N ARG A 192 -28.62 -3.15 -22.11
CA ARG A 192 -27.34 -2.43 -22.07
C ARG A 192 -27.11 -1.66 -23.38
N LYS A 193 -26.84 -0.36 -23.27
CA LYS A 193 -26.43 0.49 -24.41
C LYS A 193 -25.17 -0.12 -25.07
N GLY A 194 -25.25 -0.38 -26.37
CA GLY A 194 -24.17 -1.02 -27.14
C GLY A 194 -24.06 -2.55 -26.97
N ALA A 195 -25.08 -3.23 -26.43
CA ALA A 195 -25.19 -4.68 -26.53
C ALA A 195 -25.34 -5.13 -28.01
N ARG A 196 -24.76 -6.28 -28.36
CA ARG A 196 -24.94 -6.90 -29.70
C ARG A 196 -26.35 -7.44 -29.90
N TRP A 197 -26.92 -7.98 -28.82
CA TRP A 197 -28.29 -8.47 -28.75
C TRP A 197 -29.08 -7.58 -27.79
N TYR A 198 -29.53 -6.44 -28.29
CA TYR A 198 -30.36 -5.47 -27.57
C TYR A 198 -31.84 -5.68 -27.92
N SER A 199 -32.72 -5.68 -26.93
CA SER A 199 -34.18 -5.59 -27.10
C SER A 199 -34.81 -4.99 -25.85
N MET A 200 -35.62 -3.96 -26.04
CA MET A 200 -36.40 -3.31 -24.99
C MET A 200 -37.63 -4.16 -24.62
N GLU A 201 -38.22 -4.76 -25.65
CA GLU A 201 -39.42 -5.58 -25.65
C GLU A 201 -39.19 -6.83 -24.78
N MET A 202 -38.09 -7.55 -25.01
CA MET A 202 -37.72 -8.72 -24.22
C MET A 202 -37.60 -8.40 -22.73
N ALA A 203 -36.90 -7.32 -22.37
CA ALA A 203 -36.76 -6.92 -20.97
C ALA A 203 -38.09 -6.46 -20.36
N GLY A 204 -38.95 -5.80 -21.14
CA GLY A 204 -40.31 -5.46 -20.77
C GLY A 204 -41.16 -6.69 -20.47
N VAL A 205 -41.15 -7.70 -21.36
CA VAL A 205 -41.89 -8.96 -21.19
C VAL A 205 -41.41 -9.72 -19.94
N VAL A 206 -40.08 -9.83 -19.74
CA VAL A 206 -39.51 -10.51 -18.55
C VAL A 206 -39.95 -9.84 -17.25
N THR A 207 -39.87 -8.51 -17.17
CA THR A 207 -40.22 -7.76 -15.96
C THR A 207 -41.73 -7.70 -15.72
N TYR A 208 -42.54 -7.52 -16.76
CA TYR A 208 -44.00 -7.50 -16.64
C TYR A 208 -44.58 -8.86 -16.27
N THR A 209 -44.13 -9.94 -16.92
CA THR A 209 -44.49 -11.32 -16.56
C THR A 209 -44.10 -11.60 -15.10
N GLY A 210 -42.91 -11.16 -14.69
CA GLY A 210 -42.45 -11.29 -13.30
C GLY A 210 -43.33 -10.54 -12.30
N ALA A 211 -43.70 -9.29 -12.61
CA ALA A 211 -44.61 -8.51 -11.79
C ALA A 211 -46.00 -9.17 -11.66
N LYS A 212 -46.52 -9.78 -12.73
CA LYS A 212 -47.80 -10.50 -12.74
C LYS A 212 -47.76 -11.74 -11.83
N ILE A 213 -46.68 -12.53 -11.89
CA ILE A 213 -46.45 -13.71 -11.02
C ILE A 213 -46.43 -13.31 -9.54
N ILE A 214 -45.62 -12.30 -9.16
CA ILE A 214 -45.48 -11.92 -7.75
C ILE A 214 -46.73 -11.21 -7.20
N GLN A 215 -47.53 -10.56 -8.06
CA GLN A 215 -48.85 -10.03 -7.71
C GLN A 215 -49.87 -11.14 -7.47
N ASN A 216 -49.94 -12.17 -8.32
CA ASN A 216 -50.82 -13.32 -8.11
C ASN A 216 -50.48 -14.05 -6.79
N ALA A 217 -49.19 -14.32 -6.55
CA ALA A 217 -48.72 -14.91 -5.30
C ALA A 217 -49.10 -14.05 -4.08
N ARG A 218 -48.96 -12.72 -4.15
CA ARG A 218 -49.41 -11.80 -3.09
C ARG A 218 -50.92 -11.90 -2.85
N LEU A 219 -51.73 -11.88 -3.90
CA LEU A 219 -53.20 -11.95 -3.80
C LEU A 219 -53.70 -13.30 -3.25
N LEU A 220 -52.89 -14.36 -3.32
CA LEU A 220 -53.14 -15.62 -2.62
C LEU A 220 -52.72 -15.53 -1.14
N VAL A 221 -51.51 -15.03 -0.86
CA VAL A 221 -50.98 -14.85 0.51
C VAL A 221 -51.87 -13.92 1.36
N GLU A 222 -52.42 -12.85 0.80
CA GLU A 222 -53.35 -11.93 1.49
C GLU A 222 -54.68 -12.57 1.91
N LYS A 223 -55.04 -13.75 1.38
CA LYS A 223 -56.25 -14.49 1.77
C LYS A 223 -56.00 -15.50 2.89
N ILE A 224 -54.76 -15.88 3.14
CA ILE A 224 -54.36 -16.94 4.11
C ILE A 224 -53.48 -16.42 5.25
N GLY A 225 -52.95 -15.20 5.14
CA GLY A 225 -52.03 -14.61 6.10
C GLY A 225 -51.81 -13.12 5.79
N ARG A 226 -50.65 -12.59 6.17
CA ARG A 226 -50.31 -11.17 5.99
C ARG A 226 -48.95 -11.01 5.30
N PRO A 227 -48.87 -10.43 4.09
CA PRO A 227 -47.59 -9.98 3.54
C PRO A 227 -47.07 -8.79 4.37
N LEU A 228 -45.76 -8.71 4.54
CA LEU A 228 -45.06 -7.66 5.26
C LEU A 228 -44.21 -6.79 4.32
N GLU A 229 -43.49 -7.42 3.39
CA GLU A 229 -42.70 -6.75 2.35
C GLU A 229 -42.71 -7.58 1.06
N LEU A 230 -42.69 -6.90 -0.09
CA LEU A 230 -42.60 -7.54 -1.40
C LEU A 230 -41.44 -6.91 -2.18
N ASP A 231 -40.44 -7.74 -2.51
CA ASP A 231 -39.38 -7.39 -3.45
C ASP A 231 -39.60 -8.16 -4.77
N THR A 232 -39.04 -7.61 -5.85
CA THR A 232 -38.88 -8.15 -7.22
C THR A 232 -39.31 -9.59 -7.46
N ASP A 233 -38.73 -10.56 -6.75
CA ASP A 233 -39.02 -11.98 -6.87
C ASP A 233 -39.23 -12.74 -5.54
N GLY A 234 -39.68 -12.05 -4.48
CA GLY A 234 -39.96 -12.68 -3.19
C GLY A 234 -40.95 -11.92 -2.30
N ILE A 235 -41.73 -12.66 -1.50
CA ILE A 235 -42.73 -12.11 -0.56
C ILE A 235 -42.35 -12.53 0.86
N TRP A 236 -42.06 -11.56 1.71
CA TRP A 236 -42.01 -11.78 3.15
C TRP A 236 -43.44 -11.73 3.70
N CYS A 237 -43.87 -12.77 4.38
CA CYS A 237 -45.21 -12.87 4.95
C CYS A 237 -45.21 -13.62 6.28
N VAL A 238 -46.28 -13.44 7.06
CA VAL A 238 -46.58 -14.26 8.23
C VAL A 238 -47.88 -15.03 7.99
N LEU A 239 -47.83 -16.34 8.21
CA LEU A 239 -48.96 -17.26 8.21
C LEU A 239 -49.32 -17.59 9.67
N PRO A 240 -50.54 -18.08 9.96
CA PRO A 240 -50.89 -18.60 11.28
C PRO A 240 -49.95 -19.74 11.71
N GLY A 241 -49.59 -19.82 12.99
CA GLY A 241 -48.74 -20.92 13.52
C GLY A 241 -49.39 -22.31 13.46
N SER A 242 -50.69 -22.38 13.13
CA SER A 242 -51.45 -23.60 12.85
C SER A 242 -51.55 -23.93 11.35
N PHE A 243 -50.92 -23.15 10.46
CA PHE A 243 -50.97 -23.39 9.02
C PHE A 243 -50.08 -24.59 8.63
N PRO A 244 -50.50 -25.46 7.68
CA PRO A 244 -49.69 -26.59 7.26
C PRO A 244 -48.36 -26.17 6.63
N GLU A 245 -47.24 -26.58 7.23
CA GLU A 245 -45.90 -26.20 6.80
C GLU A 245 -45.18 -27.34 6.05
N ASN A 246 -44.57 -28.28 6.77
CA ASN A 246 -43.71 -29.31 6.19
C ASN A 246 -44.26 -30.73 6.42
N PHE A 247 -44.39 -31.52 5.35
CA PHE A 247 -44.82 -32.92 5.39
C PHE A 247 -43.72 -33.84 4.88
N THR A 248 -43.52 -35.01 5.49
CA THR A 248 -42.54 -36.01 5.03
C THR A 248 -43.22 -37.31 4.62
N PHE A 249 -43.13 -37.65 3.33
CA PHE A 249 -43.63 -38.91 2.79
C PHE A 249 -42.65 -40.05 3.04
N LYS A 250 -43.21 -41.23 3.37
CA LYS A 250 -42.49 -42.50 3.39
C LYS A 250 -42.52 -43.10 1.98
N MET A 251 -41.36 -43.29 1.36
CA MET A 251 -41.23 -43.99 0.08
C MET A 251 -41.17 -45.51 0.31
N ARG A 252 -41.28 -46.32 -0.76
CA ARG A 252 -41.08 -47.79 -0.68
C ARG A 252 -39.65 -48.20 -0.29
N ASP A 253 -38.69 -47.29 -0.45
CA ASP A 253 -37.31 -47.39 0.01
C ASP A 253 -37.20 -46.57 1.30
N GLU A 254 -37.17 -47.22 2.46
CA GLU A 254 -37.27 -46.56 3.77
C GLU A 254 -36.12 -45.57 4.05
N LYS A 255 -34.99 -45.72 3.36
CA LYS A 255 -33.83 -44.81 3.47
C LYS A 255 -34.09 -43.46 2.79
N LYS A 256 -35.09 -43.35 1.90
CA LYS A 256 -35.42 -42.13 1.15
C LYS A 256 -36.69 -41.47 1.67
N LYS A 257 -36.53 -40.60 2.67
CA LYS A 257 -37.58 -39.68 3.15
C LYS A 257 -37.73 -38.52 2.16
N PHE A 258 -38.94 -38.24 1.69
CA PHE A 258 -39.22 -37.13 0.79
C PHE A 258 -40.04 -36.05 1.51
N THR A 259 -39.39 -34.95 1.89
CA THR A 259 -40.01 -33.83 2.59
C THR A 259 -40.46 -32.74 1.62
N ILE A 260 -41.71 -32.29 1.75
CA ILE A 260 -42.29 -31.17 1.01
C ILE A 260 -42.62 -30.01 1.95
N SER A 261 -42.56 -28.79 1.41
CA SER A 261 -43.15 -27.61 2.02
C SER A 261 -44.48 -27.30 1.32
N TYR A 262 -45.59 -27.33 2.05
CA TYR A 262 -46.93 -27.11 1.52
C TYR A 262 -47.16 -25.68 0.98
N PRO A 263 -46.73 -24.59 1.66
CA PRO A 263 -46.81 -23.24 1.09
C PRO A 263 -46.04 -23.10 -0.23
N CYS A 264 -44.89 -23.78 -0.35
CA CYS A 264 -44.07 -23.80 -1.57
C CYS A 264 -44.81 -24.50 -2.73
N ILE A 265 -45.32 -25.72 -2.51
CA ILE A 265 -46.02 -26.47 -3.55
C ILE A 265 -47.32 -25.79 -3.97
N MET A 266 -48.08 -25.21 -3.01
CA MET A 266 -49.29 -24.44 -3.31
C MET A 266 -49.03 -23.30 -4.30
N LEU A 267 -47.95 -22.52 -4.09
CA LEU A 267 -47.55 -21.45 -5.00
C LEU A 267 -47.04 -22.00 -6.35
N ASN A 268 -46.26 -23.08 -6.34
CA ASN A 268 -45.72 -23.66 -7.58
C ASN A 268 -46.84 -24.22 -8.47
N VAL A 269 -47.87 -24.86 -7.91
CA VAL A 269 -49.03 -25.34 -8.67
C VAL A 269 -49.82 -24.18 -9.32
N ASP A 270 -49.96 -23.03 -8.65
CA ASP A 270 -50.57 -21.84 -9.25
C ASP A 270 -49.73 -21.28 -10.40
N VAL A 271 -48.41 -21.14 -10.21
CA VAL A 271 -47.49 -20.68 -11.27
C VAL A 271 -47.49 -21.64 -12.47
N THR A 272 -47.43 -22.96 -12.26
CA THR A 272 -47.48 -23.92 -13.37
C THR A 272 -48.79 -23.80 -14.15
N ARG A 273 -49.94 -23.63 -13.48
CA ARG A 273 -51.24 -23.43 -14.15
C ARG A 273 -51.31 -22.10 -14.93
N ASN A 274 -50.73 -21.03 -14.39
CA ASN A 274 -50.89 -19.68 -14.93
C ASN A 274 -49.78 -19.24 -15.90
N ASN A 275 -48.62 -19.91 -15.93
CA ASN A 275 -47.42 -19.42 -16.63
C ASN A 275 -46.67 -20.43 -17.51
N THR A 276 -47.18 -21.66 -17.69
CA THR A 276 -46.60 -22.65 -18.61
C THR A 276 -46.62 -22.18 -20.07
N ASN A 277 -45.72 -22.74 -20.88
CA ASN A 277 -45.61 -22.45 -22.31
C ASN A 277 -45.77 -23.73 -23.16
N ASP A 278 -47.01 -24.05 -23.51
CA ASP A 278 -47.38 -25.19 -24.36
C ASP A 278 -47.07 -24.98 -25.87
N GLN A 279 -46.46 -23.84 -26.22
CA GLN A 279 -46.02 -23.51 -27.57
C GLN A 279 -44.51 -23.70 -27.75
N TYR A 280 -43.79 -24.19 -26.73
CA TYR A 280 -42.33 -24.31 -26.77
C TYR A 280 -41.90 -25.32 -27.85
N GLN A 281 -41.06 -24.87 -28.79
CA GLN A 281 -40.61 -25.69 -29.93
C GLN A 281 -39.08 -25.86 -29.97
N THR A 282 -38.66 -27.09 -30.23
CA THR A 282 -37.27 -27.52 -30.39
C THR A 282 -37.08 -28.23 -31.72
N LEU A 283 -35.96 -27.94 -32.37
CA LEU A 283 -35.54 -28.58 -33.63
C LEU A 283 -35.09 -30.01 -33.35
N THR A 284 -35.77 -31.01 -33.89
CA THR A 284 -35.45 -32.44 -33.68
C THR A 284 -34.50 -32.97 -34.74
N ASP A 285 -34.74 -32.66 -36.01
CA ASP A 285 -33.80 -32.91 -37.11
C ASP A 285 -33.40 -31.61 -37.80
N ARG A 286 -32.09 -31.45 -37.99
CA ARG A 286 -31.46 -30.30 -38.65
C ARG A 286 -31.58 -30.34 -40.18
N VAL A 287 -31.73 -31.53 -40.77
CA VAL A 287 -31.77 -31.70 -42.24
C VAL A 287 -33.18 -31.41 -42.77
N SER A 288 -34.20 -32.10 -42.26
CA SER A 288 -35.62 -31.87 -42.61
C SER A 288 -36.23 -30.62 -41.97
N LYS A 289 -35.51 -29.97 -41.04
CA LYS A 289 -35.97 -28.80 -40.25
C LYS A 289 -37.27 -29.07 -39.46
N THR A 290 -37.44 -30.29 -38.94
CA THR A 290 -38.62 -30.66 -38.13
C THR A 290 -38.51 -30.11 -36.70
N TYR A 291 -39.65 -29.65 -36.16
CA TYR A 291 -39.77 -29.15 -34.80
C TYR A 291 -40.79 -29.96 -34.01
N ALA A 292 -40.43 -30.38 -32.80
CA ALA A 292 -41.36 -30.93 -31.82
C ALA A 292 -41.84 -29.82 -30.88
N THR A 293 -43.12 -29.88 -30.49
CA THR A 293 -43.73 -28.98 -29.50
C THR A 293 -43.86 -29.71 -28.16
N HIS A 294 -43.59 -29.02 -27.06
CA HIS A 294 -43.83 -29.49 -25.69
C HIS A 294 -44.20 -28.33 -24.76
N SER A 295 -44.70 -28.65 -23.57
CA SER A 295 -44.92 -27.69 -22.50
C SER A 295 -43.64 -27.50 -21.69
N GLU A 296 -43.09 -26.29 -21.69
CA GLU A 296 -41.97 -25.88 -20.83
C GLU A 296 -42.51 -25.00 -19.69
N CYS A 297 -42.08 -25.28 -18.46
CA CYS A 297 -42.19 -24.37 -17.32
C CYS A 297 -41.08 -24.66 -16.32
N SER A 298 -40.29 -23.63 -15.98
CA SER A 298 -39.20 -23.73 -14.99
C SER A 298 -39.30 -22.70 -13.87
N ILE A 299 -40.46 -22.05 -13.73
CA ILE A 299 -40.67 -20.98 -12.76
C ILE A 299 -41.19 -21.60 -11.47
N GLU A 300 -40.33 -21.63 -10.45
CA GLU A 300 -40.60 -22.21 -9.14
C GLU A 300 -40.26 -21.18 -8.05
N PHE A 301 -41.10 -21.11 -7.03
CA PHE A 301 -40.75 -20.57 -5.72
C PHE A 301 -39.98 -21.62 -4.92
N GLU A 302 -38.99 -21.16 -4.15
CA GLU A 302 -38.41 -21.87 -3.02
C GLU A 302 -38.92 -21.18 -1.74
N VAL A 303 -39.25 -21.95 -0.70
CA VAL A 303 -39.55 -21.39 0.65
C VAL A 303 -38.33 -21.55 1.53
N ASP A 304 -38.02 -20.51 2.29
CA ASP A 304 -36.90 -20.42 3.22
C ASP A 304 -37.44 -19.87 4.55
N GLY A 305 -37.14 -20.55 5.67
CA GLY A 305 -37.81 -20.38 6.97
C GLY A 305 -38.22 -21.72 7.60
N PRO A 306 -38.93 -21.72 8.74
CA PRO A 306 -39.49 -20.55 9.43
C PRO A 306 -38.44 -19.70 10.16
N TYR A 307 -38.83 -18.48 10.55
CA TYR A 307 -37.98 -17.48 11.19
C TYR A 307 -38.54 -17.01 12.53
N LYS A 308 -37.66 -16.65 13.46
CA LYS A 308 -38.01 -16.22 14.83
C LYS A 308 -38.58 -14.82 14.89
N ALA A 309 -38.01 -13.88 14.13
CA ALA A 309 -38.40 -12.47 14.15
C ALA A 309 -38.09 -11.78 12.82
N MET A 310 -38.92 -10.80 12.46
CA MET A 310 -38.68 -9.88 11.34
C MET A 310 -39.01 -8.45 11.77
N ILE A 311 -38.06 -7.53 11.59
CA ILE A 311 -38.18 -6.11 11.95
C ILE A 311 -38.19 -5.28 10.66
N LEU A 312 -39.24 -4.47 10.48
CA LEU A 312 -39.41 -3.55 9.35
C LEU A 312 -39.51 -2.09 9.84
N PRO A 313 -38.79 -1.13 9.22
CA PRO A 313 -38.84 0.27 9.63
C PRO A 313 -39.97 1.03 8.92
N ALA A 314 -40.55 2.01 9.62
CA ALA A 314 -41.60 2.89 9.09
C ALA A 314 -41.04 4.24 8.59
N SER A 315 -41.77 4.90 7.69
CA SER A 315 -41.41 6.24 7.20
C SER A 315 -41.75 7.34 8.22
N LYS A 316 -41.05 8.47 8.11
CA LYS A 316 -41.41 9.71 8.81
C LYS A 316 -42.56 10.46 8.13
N GLU A 317 -42.89 10.10 6.88
CA GLU A 317 -43.95 10.70 6.06
C GLU A 317 -45.16 9.76 6.01
N GLU A 318 -46.37 10.29 6.18
CA GLU A 318 -47.60 9.48 6.22
C GLU A 318 -47.89 8.78 4.88
N GLY A 319 -48.36 7.53 4.93
CA GLY A 319 -48.74 6.74 3.75
C GLY A 319 -47.57 6.21 2.90
N ILE A 320 -46.33 6.62 3.19
CA ILE A 320 -45.13 6.21 2.46
C ILE A 320 -44.46 5.03 3.18
N LEU A 321 -44.18 3.95 2.45
CA LEU A 321 -43.53 2.74 2.98
C LEU A 321 -42.04 2.71 2.63
N ILE A 322 -41.19 2.36 3.60
CA ILE A 322 -39.75 2.19 3.37
C ILE A 322 -39.47 0.81 2.77
N LYS A 323 -39.42 0.76 1.44
CA LYS A 323 -39.10 -0.46 0.68
C LYS A 323 -37.64 -0.89 0.87
N LYS A 324 -37.39 -2.20 0.73
CA LYS A 324 -36.08 -2.88 0.75
C LYS A 324 -35.29 -2.71 2.05
N ARG A 325 -35.97 -2.54 3.19
CA ARG A 325 -35.32 -2.53 4.52
C ARG A 325 -35.99 -3.49 5.48
N TYR A 326 -35.24 -4.47 5.95
CA TYR A 326 -35.69 -5.45 6.96
C TYR A 326 -34.49 -6.15 7.59
N ALA A 327 -34.70 -6.62 8.82
CA ALA A 327 -33.83 -7.54 9.55
C ALA A 327 -34.62 -8.81 9.88
N VAL A 328 -34.04 -9.98 9.64
CA VAL A 328 -34.68 -11.30 9.83
C VAL A 328 -33.75 -12.18 10.66
N PHE A 329 -34.32 -12.91 11.62
CA PHE A 329 -33.57 -13.73 12.58
C PHE A 329 -34.03 -15.20 12.57
N ASN A 330 -33.05 -16.09 12.67
CA ASN A 330 -33.25 -17.53 12.84
C ASN A 330 -33.67 -17.90 14.28
N HIS A 331 -34.11 -19.14 14.48
CA HIS A 331 -34.54 -19.65 15.79
C HIS A 331 -33.40 -19.77 16.83
N ASP A 332 -32.16 -19.96 16.39
CA ASP A 332 -30.95 -19.89 17.21
C ASP A 332 -30.59 -18.45 17.64
N GLY A 333 -31.29 -17.43 17.13
CA GLY A 333 -30.99 -16.01 17.34
C GLY A 333 -29.96 -15.43 16.37
N SER A 334 -29.42 -16.21 15.43
CA SER A 334 -28.51 -15.69 14.40
C SER A 334 -29.24 -14.79 13.40
N LEU A 335 -28.54 -13.76 12.92
CA LEU A 335 -29.05 -12.83 11.91
C LEU A 335 -29.05 -13.51 10.54
N ALA A 336 -30.23 -13.96 10.10
CA ALA A 336 -30.42 -14.65 8.83
C ALA A 336 -30.21 -13.71 7.63
N GLU A 337 -30.91 -12.57 7.62
CA GLU A 337 -30.79 -11.61 6.54
C GLU A 337 -31.00 -10.16 7.01
N LEU A 338 -30.23 -9.24 6.43
CA LEU A 338 -30.29 -7.81 6.74
C LEU A 338 -30.15 -6.99 5.45
N LYS A 339 -31.19 -6.23 5.08
CA LYS A 339 -31.24 -5.44 3.84
C LYS A 339 -31.40 -3.95 4.08
N GLY A 340 -30.78 -3.15 3.21
CA GLY A 340 -31.03 -1.72 2.99
C GLY A 340 -30.69 -0.75 4.13
N PHE A 341 -30.56 -1.23 5.36
CA PHE A 341 -30.10 -0.50 6.53
C PHE A 341 -28.65 0.00 6.40
N GLU A 342 -28.38 1.12 7.06
CA GLU A 342 -27.15 1.90 7.01
C GLU A 342 -25.90 1.08 7.41
N ILE A 343 -26.03 0.15 8.37
CA ILE A 343 -24.99 -0.82 8.76
C ILE A 343 -24.40 -1.64 7.60
N LYS A 344 -25.21 -2.05 6.60
CA LYS A 344 -24.73 -2.81 5.42
C LYS A 344 -24.26 -1.91 4.27
N ARG A 345 -24.30 -0.58 4.41
CA ARG A 345 -23.88 0.37 3.36
C ARG A 345 -22.39 0.69 3.46
N ARG A 346 -21.77 0.94 2.30
CA ARG A 346 -20.49 1.66 2.19
C ARG A 346 -20.78 3.16 2.31
N GLY A 347 -20.01 3.89 3.11
CA GLY A 347 -20.33 5.26 3.50
C GLY A 347 -21.31 5.34 4.69
N GLU A 348 -21.97 6.49 4.87
CA GLU A 348 -22.85 6.85 6.00
C GLU A 348 -22.08 7.06 7.34
N LEU A 349 -22.79 7.62 8.33
CA LEU A 349 -22.31 7.93 9.69
C LEU A 349 -22.03 6.66 10.52
N LYS A 350 -20.83 6.54 11.11
CA LYS A 350 -20.41 5.34 11.89
C LYS A 350 -21.32 5.09 13.10
N LEU A 351 -21.68 6.13 13.86
CA LEU A 351 -22.61 6.09 15.01
C LEU A 351 -23.89 5.28 14.72
N ILE A 352 -24.56 5.56 13.59
CA ILE A 352 -25.83 4.90 13.23
C ILE A 352 -25.62 3.41 12.92
N LYS A 353 -24.44 3.00 12.44
CA LYS A 353 -24.15 1.59 12.18
C LYS A 353 -23.98 0.79 13.45
N VAL A 354 -23.28 1.35 14.44
CA VAL A 354 -23.07 0.70 15.76
C VAL A 354 -24.39 0.64 16.53
N PHE A 355 -25.13 1.76 16.57
CA PHE A 355 -26.50 1.80 17.10
C PHE A 355 -27.41 0.73 16.45
N GLN A 356 -27.38 0.58 15.12
CA GLN A 356 -28.14 -0.47 14.43
C GLN A 356 -27.68 -1.89 14.80
N ALA A 357 -26.37 -2.13 14.92
CA ALA A 357 -25.83 -3.44 15.30
C ALA A 357 -26.34 -3.89 16.69
N GLU A 358 -26.30 -2.98 17.67
CA GLU A 358 -26.78 -3.26 19.03
C GLU A 358 -28.31 -3.41 19.10
N VAL A 359 -29.05 -2.51 18.44
CA VAL A 359 -30.52 -2.49 18.50
C VAL A 359 -31.14 -3.75 17.91
N PHE A 360 -30.58 -4.30 16.82
CA PHE A 360 -31.13 -5.52 16.22
C PHE A 360 -30.99 -6.76 17.12
N ASP A 361 -29.95 -6.86 17.96
CA ASP A 361 -29.87 -7.90 19.01
C ASP A 361 -30.96 -7.74 20.07
N LYS A 362 -31.25 -6.51 20.52
CA LYS A 362 -32.22 -6.29 21.61
C LYS A 362 -33.67 -6.59 21.22
N PHE A 363 -34.01 -6.55 19.93
CA PHE A 363 -35.32 -7.00 19.43
C PHE A 363 -35.59 -8.51 19.64
N LEU A 364 -34.60 -9.31 20.07
CA LEU A 364 -34.77 -10.72 20.44
C LEU A 364 -35.04 -10.95 21.94
N ARG A 365 -35.19 -9.87 22.73
CA ARG A 365 -35.41 -9.91 24.18
C ARG A 365 -36.85 -9.48 24.53
N GLY A 366 -37.30 -9.89 25.72
CA GLY A 366 -38.67 -9.69 26.19
C GLY A 366 -39.57 -10.89 25.86
N SER A 367 -40.55 -11.12 26.71
CA SER A 367 -41.66 -12.06 26.53
C SER A 367 -42.88 -11.38 25.88
N THR A 368 -43.06 -10.08 26.14
CA THR A 368 -44.10 -9.24 25.53
C THR A 368 -43.50 -8.25 24.52
N LEU A 369 -44.35 -7.71 23.64
CA LEU A 369 -43.94 -6.67 22.69
C LEU A 369 -43.50 -5.37 23.39
N GLU A 370 -44.09 -5.08 24.55
CA GLU A 370 -43.79 -3.92 25.38
C GLU A 370 -42.41 -4.05 26.05
N GLU A 371 -42.09 -5.22 26.61
CA GLU A 371 -40.75 -5.55 27.12
C GLU A 371 -39.67 -5.47 26.04
N CYS A 372 -39.98 -5.96 24.83
CA CYS A 372 -39.08 -5.88 23.68
C CYS A 372 -38.78 -4.41 23.31
N TYR A 373 -39.79 -3.55 23.22
CA TYR A 373 -39.58 -2.13 22.93
C TYR A 373 -38.88 -1.39 24.08
N ALA A 374 -39.12 -1.76 25.34
CA ALA A 374 -38.40 -1.21 26.49
C ALA A 374 -36.91 -1.60 26.48
N ALA A 375 -36.58 -2.86 26.19
CA ALA A 375 -35.21 -3.32 26.03
C ALA A 375 -34.48 -2.56 24.90
N VAL A 376 -35.13 -2.37 23.75
CA VAL A 376 -34.59 -1.58 22.62
C VAL A 376 -34.45 -0.09 22.98
N ALA A 377 -35.38 0.47 23.76
CA ALA A 377 -35.33 1.86 24.21
C ALA A 377 -34.19 2.14 25.20
N SER A 378 -33.79 1.19 26.04
CA SER A 378 -32.62 1.34 26.91
C SER A 378 -31.34 1.67 26.12
N VAL A 379 -31.12 0.98 24.99
CA VAL A 379 -30.02 1.25 24.06
C VAL A 379 -30.18 2.61 23.38
N ALA A 380 -31.40 2.95 22.95
CA ALA A 380 -31.67 4.25 22.32
C ALA A 380 -31.40 5.43 23.27
N ASN A 381 -31.74 5.31 24.55
CA ASN A 381 -31.41 6.32 25.55
C ASN A 381 -29.90 6.42 25.76
N ARG A 382 -29.18 5.31 25.96
CA ARG A 382 -27.71 5.31 26.13
C ARG A 382 -26.96 6.02 24.99
N TRP A 383 -27.40 5.83 23.73
CA TRP A 383 -26.83 6.52 22.57
C TRP A 383 -27.24 7.99 22.45
N LEU A 384 -28.35 8.41 23.07
CA LEU A 384 -28.71 9.83 23.23
C LEU A 384 -27.91 10.49 24.35
N ASP A 385 -27.64 9.77 25.45
CA ASP A 385 -26.83 10.25 26.58
C ASP A 385 -25.40 10.56 26.14
N LEU A 386 -24.79 9.71 25.31
CA LEU A 386 -23.48 9.95 24.69
C LEU A 386 -23.42 11.27 23.91
N LEU A 387 -24.49 11.61 23.17
CA LEU A 387 -24.57 12.86 22.39
C LEU A 387 -24.92 14.08 23.27
N ASP A 388 -25.75 13.90 24.29
CA ASP A 388 -26.16 14.97 25.20
C ASP A 388 -25.00 15.35 26.17
N ASN A 389 -24.19 14.38 26.58
CA ASN A 389 -22.93 14.56 27.31
C ASN A 389 -21.74 14.94 26.39
N GLN A 390 -21.96 15.20 25.10
CA GLN A 390 -20.94 15.61 24.12
C GLN A 390 -19.68 14.69 24.07
N GLY A 391 -19.84 13.40 24.37
CA GLY A 391 -18.73 12.45 24.41
C GLY A 391 -17.59 12.84 25.36
N ILE A 392 -17.91 13.34 26.56
CA ILE A 392 -16.93 13.58 27.63
C ILE A 392 -16.21 12.28 28.03
N ASP A 393 -16.97 11.20 28.18
CA ASP A 393 -16.48 9.89 28.67
C ASP A 393 -15.71 9.06 27.61
N ILE A 394 -15.40 9.66 26.44
CA ILE A 394 -14.85 8.97 25.26
C ILE A 394 -13.64 9.74 24.73
N ALA A 395 -12.55 9.03 24.41
CA ALA A 395 -11.33 9.62 23.87
C ALA A 395 -11.56 10.26 22.48
N ASP A 396 -10.90 11.38 22.20
CA ASP A 396 -11.12 12.20 20.99
C ASP A 396 -10.92 11.44 19.67
N SER A 397 -10.03 10.43 19.64
CA SER A 397 -9.82 9.54 18.49
C SER A 397 -11.04 8.63 18.23
N GLU A 398 -11.56 7.99 19.27
CA GLU A 398 -12.75 7.12 19.17
C GLU A 398 -14.02 7.93 18.88
N LEU A 399 -14.13 9.12 19.51
CA LEU A 399 -15.21 10.07 19.28
C LEU A 399 -15.23 10.54 17.81
N LEU A 400 -14.09 10.99 17.26
CA LEU A 400 -13.95 11.36 15.85
C LEU A 400 -14.41 10.22 14.95
N ASP A 401 -14.05 8.97 15.28
CA ASP A 401 -14.40 7.82 14.47
C ASP A 401 -15.91 7.54 14.49
N TYR A 402 -16.59 7.60 15.66
CA TYR A 402 -18.06 7.48 15.76
C TYR A 402 -18.82 8.57 15.00
N ILE A 403 -18.43 9.84 15.17
CA ILE A 403 -19.13 10.97 14.53
C ILE A 403 -18.76 11.15 13.05
N SER A 404 -17.71 10.47 12.56
CA SER A 404 -17.32 10.56 11.16
C SER A 404 -18.39 9.98 10.22
N GLU A 405 -18.68 10.73 9.16
CA GLU A 405 -19.46 10.27 8.02
C GLU A 405 -18.53 10.07 6.83
N SER A 406 -18.66 8.90 6.18
CA SER A 406 -17.85 8.54 5.02
C SER A 406 -18.68 8.57 3.74
N SER A 407 -18.10 9.04 2.65
CA SER A 407 -18.74 9.10 1.34
C SER A 407 -17.70 8.93 0.22
N THR A 408 -18.06 8.29 -0.88
CA THR A 408 -17.12 8.00 -1.99
C THR A 408 -17.60 8.65 -3.27
N MET A 409 -16.79 9.55 -3.84
CA MET A 409 -17.16 10.32 -5.03
C MET A 409 -17.03 9.46 -6.30
N SER A 410 -18.13 9.28 -7.05
CA SER A 410 -18.14 8.45 -8.26
C SER A 410 -17.52 9.13 -9.50
N LYS A 411 -17.17 10.41 -9.37
CA LYS A 411 -16.47 11.21 -10.39
C LYS A 411 -15.40 12.09 -9.73
N SER A 412 -14.57 12.75 -10.55
CA SER A 412 -13.60 13.75 -10.08
C SER A 412 -14.32 15.05 -9.66
N LEU A 413 -13.68 15.91 -8.86
CA LEU A 413 -14.30 17.17 -8.42
C LEU A 413 -14.66 18.10 -9.60
N VAL A 414 -13.90 18.06 -10.68
CA VAL A 414 -14.19 18.83 -11.92
C VAL A 414 -15.51 18.37 -12.56
N ASP A 415 -15.77 17.07 -12.62
CA ASP A 415 -17.01 16.49 -13.18
C ASP A 415 -18.28 16.82 -12.34
N TYR A 416 -18.13 17.36 -11.13
CA TYR A 416 -19.22 17.81 -10.25
C TYR A 416 -19.48 19.33 -10.33
N GLY A 417 -18.48 20.13 -10.71
CA GLY A 417 -18.60 21.60 -10.86
C GLY A 417 -19.15 22.29 -9.60
N GLU A 418 -20.28 22.97 -9.76
CA GLU A 418 -20.94 23.78 -8.70
C GLU A 418 -21.82 22.96 -7.75
N GLN A 419 -21.96 21.63 -7.92
CA GLN A 419 -22.88 20.82 -7.11
C GLN A 419 -22.53 20.80 -5.62
N LYS A 420 -23.31 21.52 -4.81
CA LYS A 420 -23.14 21.59 -3.34
C LYS A 420 -23.53 20.28 -2.67
N SER A 421 -22.56 19.57 -2.10
CA SER A 421 -22.76 18.40 -1.23
C SER A 421 -21.59 18.28 -0.25
N CYS A 422 -21.80 17.61 0.90
CA CYS A 422 -20.76 17.44 1.91
C CYS A 422 -19.46 16.87 1.30
N ALA A 423 -19.55 15.76 0.57
CA ALA A 423 -18.40 15.12 -0.07
C ALA A 423 -17.67 16.03 -1.08
N VAL A 424 -18.38 16.86 -1.84
CA VAL A 424 -17.77 17.86 -2.76
C VAL A 424 -17.05 18.96 -1.98
N THR A 425 -17.63 19.43 -0.87
CA THR A 425 -16.97 20.41 0.01
C THR A 425 -15.76 19.81 0.71
N THR A 426 -15.84 18.58 1.21
CA THR A 426 -14.69 17.83 1.76
C THR A 426 -13.60 17.69 0.71
N ALA A 427 -13.93 17.28 -0.52
CA ALA A 427 -12.96 17.19 -1.62
C ALA A 427 -12.33 18.53 -1.99
N ARG A 428 -13.09 19.63 -1.96
CA ARG A 428 -12.57 20.99 -2.16
C ARG A 428 -11.66 21.43 -1.02
N ARG A 429 -12.01 21.13 0.23
CA ARG A 429 -11.17 21.38 1.42
C ARG A 429 -9.89 20.53 1.41
N LEU A 430 -9.96 19.28 0.95
CA LEU A 430 -8.79 18.43 0.69
C LEU A 430 -7.92 18.95 -0.47
N ALA A 431 -8.51 19.55 -1.51
CA ALA A 431 -7.76 20.21 -2.58
C ALA A 431 -7.03 21.47 -2.08
N ASP A 432 -7.67 22.30 -1.25
CA ASP A 432 -7.06 23.45 -0.58
C ASP A 432 -5.87 23.03 0.30
N PHE A 433 -6.02 21.92 1.04
CA PHE A 433 -5.08 21.41 2.04
C PHE A 433 -3.96 20.55 1.41
N LEU A 434 -4.30 19.32 0.97
CA LEU A 434 -3.37 18.34 0.40
C LEU A 434 -3.05 18.61 -1.08
N GLY A 435 -3.85 19.42 -1.76
CA GLY A 435 -3.59 19.86 -3.14
C GLY A 435 -4.48 19.20 -4.18
N ASN A 436 -4.73 19.94 -5.27
CA ASN A 436 -5.53 19.51 -6.43
C ASN A 436 -5.11 18.16 -7.06
N THR A 437 -3.90 17.66 -6.77
CA THR A 437 -3.43 16.32 -7.19
C THR A 437 -4.29 15.20 -6.62
N MET A 438 -4.71 15.28 -5.35
CA MET A 438 -5.54 14.23 -4.70
C MET A 438 -6.95 14.11 -5.32
N VAL A 439 -7.37 15.09 -6.11
CA VAL A 439 -8.78 15.26 -6.52
C VAL A 439 -8.94 15.29 -8.05
N LYS A 440 -7.88 14.92 -8.78
CA LYS A 440 -7.92 14.67 -10.23
C LYS A 440 -8.72 13.40 -10.57
N ASP A 441 -8.50 12.34 -9.80
CA ASP A 441 -9.02 11.02 -10.09
C ASP A 441 -10.42 10.75 -9.50
N LYS A 442 -11.00 9.63 -9.89
CA LYS A 442 -12.38 9.21 -9.54
C LYS A 442 -12.33 8.17 -8.43
N GLY A 443 -13.31 8.17 -7.54
CA GLY A 443 -13.35 7.26 -6.38
C GLY A 443 -12.78 7.84 -5.08
N LEU A 444 -12.54 9.16 -4.99
CA LEU A 444 -12.03 9.79 -3.76
C LEU A 444 -12.94 9.46 -2.57
N HIS A 445 -12.32 8.98 -1.49
CA HIS A 445 -12.97 8.73 -0.22
C HIS A 445 -12.94 10.02 0.63
N CYS A 446 -14.11 10.63 0.81
CA CYS A 446 -14.31 11.80 1.65
C CYS A 446 -14.88 11.35 3.01
N GLN A 447 -14.02 11.28 4.03
CA GLN A 447 -14.43 11.13 5.43
C GLN A 447 -14.45 12.52 6.09
N TYR A 448 -15.57 12.89 6.69
CA TYR A 448 -15.79 14.23 7.25
C TYR A 448 -16.62 14.23 8.54
N ILE A 449 -16.55 15.35 9.26
CA ILE A 449 -17.50 15.73 10.31
C ILE A 449 -18.27 16.99 9.86
N VAL A 450 -19.50 17.17 10.35
CA VAL A 450 -20.25 18.43 10.24
C VAL A 450 -19.88 19.33 11.41
N ALA A 451 -19.41 20.54 11.11
CA ALA A 451 -19.07 21.55 12.11
C ALA A 451 -20.27 22.44 12.46
N SER A 452 -20.33 22.95 13.69
CA SER A 452 -21.33 23.91 14.17
C SER A 452 -21.29 25.22 13.36
N GLU A 453 -20.11 25.85 13.33
CA GLU A 453 -19.87 27.11 12.63
C GLU A 453 -19.47 26.94 11.15
N PRO A 454 -19.77 27.92 10.26
CA PRO A 454 -20.52 29.15 10.54
C PRO A 454 -22.05 28.92 10.58
N GLN A 455 -22.71 29.40 11.63
CA GLN A 455 -24.17 29.31 11.81
C GLN A 455 -24.95 29.87 10.61
N GLY A 456 -26.17 29.34 10.41
CA GLY A 456 -27.04 29.69 9.28
C GLY A 456 -26.63 29.09 7.92
N THR A 457 -25.41 28.56 7.76
CA THR A 457 -24.97 27.94 6.50
C THR A 457 -25.45 26.48 6.35
N PRO A 458 -25.73 26.02 5.12
CA PRO A 458 -26.21 24.67 4.88
C PRO A 458 -25.16 23.61 5.26
N VAL A 459 -25.62 22.46 5.77
CA VAL A 459 -24.77 21.33 6.19
C VAL A 459 -23.72 20.93 5.15
N SER A 460 -24.06 21.06 3.85
CA SER A 460 -23.14 20.76 2.74
C SER A 460 -21.91 21.66 2.66
N GLU A 461 -21.91 22.83 3.30
CA GLU A 461 -20.77 23.75 3.36
C GLU A 461 -20.00 23.65 4.70
N ARG A 462 -20.61 23.06 5.73
CA ARG A 462 -20.03 22.87 7.07
C ARG A 462 -19.19 21.58 7.23
N ALA A 463 -19.04 20.77 6.18
CA ALA A 463 -18.30 19.48 6.23
C ALA A 463 -16.76 19.64 6.27
N ILE A 464 -16.11 19.29 7.37
CA ILE A 464 -14.65 19.34 7.58
C ILE A 464 -14.02 17.94 7.36
N PRO A 465 -12.94 17.80 6.58
CA PRO A 465 -12.25 16.51 6.42
C PRO A 465 -11.59 16.05 7.72
N VAL A 466 -11.79 14.79 8.12
CA VAL A 466 -11.22 14.23 9.37
C VAL A 466 -9.68 14.29 9.39
N THR A 467 -9.04 14.24 8.22
CA THR A 467 -7.57 14.31 8.05
C THR A 467 -6.92 15.56 8.65
N ILE A 468 -7.68 16.63 8.94
CA ILE A 468 -7.12 17.84 9.54
C ILE A 468 -6.74 17.66 11.02
N PHE A 469 -7.42 16.75 11.73
CA PHE A 469 -7.16 16.45 13.15
C PHE A 469 -5.99 15.50 13.37
N GLY A 470 -5.45 14.91 12.30
CA GLY A 470 -4.26 14.06 12.32
C GLY A 470 -2.98 14.76 11.84
N THR A 471 -2.93 16.09 11.80
CA THR A 471 -1.76 16.86 11.34
C THR A 471 -1.39 17.96 12.32
N ASP A 472 -0.15 18.46 12.22
CA ASP A 472 0.44 19.52 13.03
C ASP A 472 -0.58 20.61 13.43
N THR A 473 -0.67 20.89 14.73
CA THR A 473 -1.72 21.73 15.32
C THR A 473 -1.81 23.12 14.70
N GLU A 474 -0.67 23.78 14.42
CA GLU A 474 -0.61 25.08 13.75
C GLU A 474 -1.28 25.06 12.35
N ILE A 475 -1.02 23.99 11.58
CA ILE A 475 -1.58 23.81 10.24
C ILE A 475 -3.08 23.50 10.36
N ALA A 476 -3.47 22.67 11.32
CA ALA A 476 -4.87 22.38 11.60
C ALA A 476 -5.63 23.68 11.94
N TRP A 477 -5.13 24.50 12.87
CA TRP A 477 -5.74 25.77 13.25
C TRP A 477 -5.84 26.76 12.08
N TYR A 478 -4.81 26.89 11.25
CA TYR A 478 -4.86 27.76 10.08
C TYR A 478 -6.04 27.43 9.14
N TYR A 479 -6.26 26.14 8.83
CA TYR A 479 -7.38 25.73 7.97
C TYR A 479 -8.72 25.72 8.72
N LEU A 480 -8.77 25.36 10.00
CA LEU A 480 -9.99 25.40 10.81
C LEU A 480 -10.51 26.84 10.98
N ARG A 481 -9.65 27.80 11.32
CA ARG A 481 -10.00 29.23 11.37
C ARG A 481 -10.51 29.72 10.00
N LYS A 482 -9.86 29.34 8.89
CA LYS A 482 -10.32 29.63 7.51
C LYS A 482 -11.71 29.03 7.18
N TRP A 483 -12.01 27.83 7.67
CA TRP A 483 -13.21 27.07 7.29
C TRP A 483 -14.43 27.32 8.18
N CYS A 484 -14.21 27.52 9.48
CA CYS A 484 -15.25 27.79 10.47
C CYS A 484 -15.50 29.29 10.68
N LYS A 485 -14.53 30.15 10.31
CA LYS A 485 -14.51 31.61 10.59
C LYS A 485 -14.42 31.97 12.09
N VAL A 486 -13.87 31.07 12.90
CA VAL A 486 -13.67 31.25 14.35
C VAL A 486 -12.28 31.86 14.60
N SER A 487 -12.17 32.72 15.62
CA SER A 487 -10.94 33.44 15.99
C SER A 487 -10.09 32.77 17.07
N SER A 488 -10.72 31.97 17.95
CA SER A 488 -10.09 31.25 19.06
C SER A 488 -9.79 29.78 18.73
N ASP A 489 -8.81 29.21 19.42
CA ASP A 489 -8.49 27.77 19.34
C ASP A 489 -9.30 27.02 20.39
N VAL A 490 -10.20 26.14 19.95
CA VAL A 490 -11.19 25.47 20.82
C VAL A 490 -11.37 24.02 20.39
N GLY A 491 -11.19 23.08 21.34
CA GLY A 491 -11.06 21.64 21.08
C GLY A 491 -12.24 21.00 20.34
N ILE A 492 -12.01 19.81 19.77
CA ILE A 492 -12.89 19.13 18.80
C ILE A 492 -14.38 19.17 19.19
N ARG A 493 -14.72 18.95 20.46
CA ARG A 493 -16.10 18.94 20.98
C ARG A 493 -16.87 20.24 20.73
N SER A 494 -16.25 21.42 20.65
CA SER A 494 -16.97 22.67 20.32
C SER A 494 -17.16 22.90 18.81
N ILE A 495 -16.29 22.31 18.00
CA ILE A 495 -16.35 22.40 16.53
C ILE A 495 -17.51 21.54 16.00
N VAL A 496 -17.87 20.45 16.68
CA VAL A 496 -18.87 19.47 16.26
C VAL A 496 -20.32 19.99 16.38
N ASP A 497 -21.13 19.82 15.33
CA ASP A 497 -22.58 20.09 15.38
C ASP A 497 -23.35 18.93 16.04
N TRP A 498 -23.37 18.89 17.37
CA TRP A 498 -24.13 17.90 18.15
C TRP A 498 -25.62 17.88 17.81
N SER A 499 -26.20 19.02 17.45
CA SER A 499 -27.63 19.11 17.09
C SER A 499 -27.94 18.32 15.81
N TYR A 500 -27.06 18.39 14.81
CA TYR A 500 -27.14 17.61 13.58
C TYR A 500 -27.05 16.10 13.86
N TYR A 501 -26.08 15.66 14.67
CA TYR A 501 -25.94 14.23 15.00
C TYR A 501 -27.13 13.71 15.82
N LYS A 502 -27.63 14.50 16.79
CA LYS A 502 -28.85 14.18 17.55
C LYS A 502 -30.08 14.09 16.64
N GLN A 503 -30.23 14.97 15.65
CA GLN A 503 -31.31 14.91 14.65
C GLN A 503 -31.17 13.69 13.71
N ARG A 504 -29.95 13.31 13.31
CA ARG A 504 -29.66 12.11 12.49
C ARG A 504 -29.99 10.83 13.28
N LEU A 505 -29.55 10.71 14.53
CA LEU A 505 -29.85 9.57 15.41
C LEU A 505 -31.34 9.50 15.76
N GLY A 506 -31.96 10.61 16.19
CA GLY A 506 -33.39 10.69 16.46
C GLY A 506 -34.25 10.30 15.26
N SER A 507 -33.82 10.65 14.04
CA SER A 507 -34.48 10.20 12.81
C SER A 507 -34.27 8.70 12.51
N ALA A 508 -33.22 8.06 13.03
CA ALA A 508 -33.07 6.60 13.00
C ALA A 508 -33.98 5.92 14.03
N ILE A 509 -33.99 6.43 15.26
CA ILE A 509 -34.88 5.99 16.37
C ILE A 509 -36.35 6.06 15.95
N GLN A 510 -36.81 7.15 15.32
CA GLN A 510 -38.18 7.26 14.80
C GLN A 510 -38.52 6.16 13.79
N LYS A 511 -37.66 5.93 12.78
CA LYS A 511 -37.90 4.94 11.71
C LYS A 511 -37.93 3.49 12.24
N ILE A 512 -37.07 3.16 13.20
CA ILE A 512 -36.82 1.78 13.65
C ILE A 512 -37.63 1.42 14.90
N ILE A 513 -37.88 2.38 15.80
CA ILE A 513 -38.43 2.13 17.13
C ILE A 513 -39.79 2.81 17.28
N THR A 514 -39.84 4.14 17.30
CA THR A 514 -41.04 4.82 17.84
C THR A 514 -42.24 4.84 16.89
N ILE A 515 -42.01 4.96 15.57
CA ILE A 515 -43.11 4.88 14.59
C ILE A 515 -43.65 3.44 14.47
N PRO A 516 -42.80 2.39 14.35
CA PRO A 516 -43.28 1.00 14.41
C PRO A 516 -44.04 0.65 15.70
N ALA A 517 -43.54 1.08 16.87
CA ALA A 517 -44.22 0.88 18.16
C ALA A 517 -45.65 1.45 18.15
N ALA A 518 -45.81 2.73 17.79
CA ALA A 518 -47.11 3.38 17.71
C ALA A 518 -48.05 2.73 16.66
N MET A 519 -47.52 2.26 15.52
CA MET A 519 -48.29 1.51 14.53
C MET A 519 -48.73 0.12 15.04
N GLN A 520 -47.99 -0.46 15.97
CA GLN A 520 -48.33 -1.72 16.66
C GLN A 520 -49.15 -1.51 17.95
N LYS A 521 -49.54 -0.26 18.27
CA LYS A 521 -50.28 0.17 19.48
C LYS A 521 -49.49 0.15 20.80
N VAL A 522 -48.16 0.14 20.75
CA VAL A 522 -47.31 0.37 21.92
C VAL A 522 -47.09 1.88 22.09
N SER A 523 -47.09 2.36 23.34
CA SER A 523 -46.79 3.77 23.68
C SER A 523 -45.35 4.15 23.29
N ASN A 524 -45.02 5.45 23.22
CA ASN A 524 -43.67 5.87 22.78
C ASN A 524 -42.59 5.39 23.76
N PRO A 525 -41.72 4.42 23.39
CA PRO A 525 -40.77 3.85 24.35
C PRO A 525 -39.53 4.74 24.53
N VAL A 526 -39.35 5.78 23.71
CA VAL A 526 -38.26 6.76 23.84
C VAL A 526 -38.85 8.18 23.90
N PRO A 527 -39.35 8.64 25.07
CA PRO A 527 -40.02 9.95 25.19
C PRO A 527 -39.18 11.16 24.76
N ARG A 528 -37.84 11.07 24.89
CA ARG A 528 -36.86 12.06 24.40
C ARG A 528 -36.91 12.28 22.88
N VAL A 529 -37.53 11.37 22.12
CA VAL A 529 -37.71 11.45 20.68
C VAL A 529 -39.21 11.43 20.35
N ILE A 530 -39.77 12.63 20.24
CA ILE A 530 -41.18 12.87 19.91
C ILE A 530 -41.52 12.25 18.54
N HIS A 531 -42.75 11.78 18.35
CA HIS A 531 -43.25 11.33 17.04
C HIS A 531 -43.38 12.49 16.04
N PRO A 532 -43.40 12.23 14.72
CA PRO A 532 -43.82 13.23 13.73
C PRO A 532 -45.25 13.72 13.98
N ASP A 533 -45.52 15.00 13.67
CA ASP A 533 -46.76 15.70 14.02
C ASP A 533 -48.04 14.97 13.56
N TRP A 534 -48.03 14.40 12.35
CA TRP A 534 -49.15 13.63 11.81
C TRP A 534 -49.46 12.38 12.65
N LEU A 535 -48.43 11.71 13.17
CA LEU A 535 -48.56 10.51 13.97
C LEU A 535 -48.99 10.87 15.39
N HIS A 536 -48.40 11.91 15.97
CA HIS A 536 -48.80 12.41 17.30
C HIS A 536 -50.27 12.84 17.28
N LYS A 537 -50.69 13.65 16.30
CA LYS A 537 -52.10 14.03 16.09
C LYS A 537 -53.01 12.81 15.96
N LYS A 538 -52.60 11.78 15.21
CA LYS A 538 -53.35 10.52 14.99
C LYS A 538 -53.38 9.57 16.19
N ILE A 539 -52.53 9.80 17.19
CA ILE A 539 -52.60 9.16 18.51
C ILE A 539 -53.59 9.95 19.39
N CYS A 540 -53.44 11.28 19.47
CA CYS A 540 -54.37 12.14 20.20
C CYS A 540 -55.83 11.98 19.71
N GLU A 541 -56.08 11.96 18.40
CA GLU A 541 -57.40 11.69 17.79
C GLU A 541 -58.01 10.32 18.15
N LYS A 542 -57.23 9.38 18.70
CA LYS A 542 -57.70 8.06 19.17
C LYS A 542 -57.86 7.99 20.69
N GLU A 543 -56.98 8.66 21.43
CA GLU A 543 -56.93 8.68 22.89
C GLU A 543 -57.88 9.73 23.49
N ASP A 544 -58.28 10.74 22.70
CA ASP A 544 -59.30 11.70 23.09
C ASP A 544 -60.64 11.02 23.37
N ARG A 545 -61.18 11.29 24.57
CA ARG A 545 -62.45 10.78 25.06
C ARG A 545 -63.65 11.49 24.41
N PHE A 546 -63.47 12.73 23.94
CA PHE A 546 -64.52 13.58 23.39
C PHE A 546 -64.47 13.63 21.86
N ARG A 547 -64.72 12.49 21.22
CA ARG A 547 -64.71 12.34 19.75
C ARG A 547 -65.71 13.27 19.04
N GLN A 548 -65.24 14.42 18.58
CA GLN A 548 -65.94 15.22 17.59
C GLN A 548 -65.96 14.47 16.25
N ARG A 549 -67.10 13.85 15.91
CA ARG A 549 -67.27 13.12 14.64
C ARG A 549 -67.16 14.09 13.46
N LYS A 550 -66.56 13.65 12.35
CA LYS A 550 -66.58 14.41 11.10
C LYS A 550 -68.01 14.44 10.55
N LEU A 551 -68.37 15.52 9.86
CA LEU A 551 -69.70 15.66 9.24
C LEU A 551 -70.01 14.47 8.31
N ASP A 552 -68.99 13.95 7.63
CA ASP A 552 -69.08 12.82 6.70
C ASP A 552 -69.60 11.54 7.39
N ASP A 553 -69.19 11.27 8.64
CA ASP A 553 -69.64 10.11 9.44
C ASP A 553 -71.11 10.24 9.90
N VAL A 554 -71.67 11.46 9.88
CA VAL A 554 -73.06 11.73 10.27
C VAL A 554 -74.04 11.33 9.16
N PHE A 555 -73.62 11.39 7.89
CA PHE A 555 -74.48 11.06 6.75
C PHE A 555 -74.54 9.56 6.40
N THR A 556 -73.68 8.71 6.99
CA THR A 556 -73.77 7.24 6.82
C THR A 556 -74.86 6.63 7.71
N THR A 557 -76.03 6.40 7.11
CA THR A 557 -77.25 5.93 7.80
C THR A 557 -77.09 4.54 8.42
N LYS A 558 -77.26 4.41 9.75
CA LYS A 558 -77.53 3.13 10.42
C LYS A 558 -78.64 3.26 11.48
N ARG A 559 -79.26 2.12 11.80
CA ARG A 559 -80.60 2.04 12.39
C ARG A 559 -80.62 2.28 13.91
N LYS A 560 -81.61 3.09 14.34
CA LYS A 560 -82.39 3.04 15.59
C LYS A 560 -81.84 2.25 16.79
N ASN A 561 -81.57 2.98 17.87
CA ASN A 561 -82.11 2.83 19.25
C ASN A 561 -81.12 3.43 20.25
N MET A 562 -81.49 3.99 21.41
CA MET A 562 -82.72 4.60 21.96
C MET A 562 -82.26 5.27 23.29
N ASP A 563 -83.05 6.16 23.87
CA ASP A 563 -82.90 6.70 25.25
C ASP A 563 -81.65 7.61 25.49
N LYS A 564 -81.82 8.93 25.74
CA LYS A 564 -82.21 9.63 27.00
C LYS A 564 -80.99 9.87 27.93
N GLU A 565 -80.85 11.00 28.63
CA GLU A 565 -81.72 12.18 28.78
C GLU A 565 -80.90 13.45 29.14
N ASN A 566 -81.45 14.63 28.83
CA ASN A 566 -81.53 15.89 29.61
C ASN A 566 -80.49 16.27 30.69
N THR A 567 -80.22 17.55 31.02
CA THR A 567 -80.45 18.89 30.42
C THR A 567 -79.54 19.89 31.16
N GLY A 568 -79.24 21.05 30.57
CA GLY A 568 -78.47 22.12 31.23
C GLY A 568 -78.61 23.43 30.48
N ASP A 569 -79.71 24.13 30.71
CA ASP A 569 -80.21 25.24 29.90
C ASP A 569 -80.07 26.59 30.61
N LEU A 570 -79.71 27.64 29.85
CA LEU A 570 -80.29 28.98 29.95
C LEU A 570 -79.82 29.86 28.76
N GLU A 571 -80.76 30.59 28.15
CA GLU A 571 -80.48 31.57 27.09
C GLU A 571 -80.07 32.95 27.65
N ASP A 572 -79.47 33.79 26.80
CA ASP A 572 -79.89 35.20 26.72
C ASP A 572 -79.74 35.78 25.29
N ALA A 573 -80.56 36.79 24.97
CA ALA A 573 -80.86 37.25 23.60
C ALA A 573 -79.70 38.00 22.89
N MET A 574 -79.59 38.10 21.56
CA MET A 574 -80.58 38.71 20.66
C MET A 574 -80.34 38.52 19.14
N LYS A 575 -81.45 38.55 18.38
CA LYS A 575 -81.62 39.00 16.97
C LYS A 575 -80.99 38.20 15.79
N ASN A 576 -81.88 37.43 15.16
CA ASN A 576 -81.91 37.14 13.71
C ASN A 576 -81.77 38.42 12.85
N GLY A 577 -81.34 38.38 11.59
CA GLY A 577 -80.93 37.28 10.69
C GLY A 577 -80.80 37.82 9.24
N GLY A 578 -80.34 37.06 8.23
CA GLY A 578 -80.27 37.67 6.87
C GLY A 578 -79.67 36.96 5.65
N SER A 579 -78.94 35.84 5.75
CA SER A 579 -78.63 34.91 4.61
C SER A 579 -77.73 35.37 3.42
N ILE A 580 -77.35 34.38 2.59
CA ILE A 580 -76.91 34.45 1.17
C ILE A 580 -75.43 34.82 0.81
N LYS A 581 -74.67 33.74 0.54
CA LYS A 581 -73.78 33.43 -0.64
C LYS A 581 -72.70 34.42 -1.15
N ARG A 582 -71.64 33.77 -1.68
CA ARG A 582 -70.53 34.23 -2.55
C ARG A 582 -69.37 34.94 -1.84
N GLY A 583 -68.18 34.33 -1.93
CA GLY A 583 -66.90 35.02 -1.73
C GLY A 583 -66.32 35.53 -3.06
N PRO A 584 -65.35 36.46 -3.05
CA PRO A 584 -64.69 36.96 -4.27
C PRO A 584 -63.46 36.13 -4.67
N GLN A 585 -63.06 36.26 -5.94
CA GLN A 585 -61.74 35.87 -6.45
C GLN A 585 -60.69 36.96 -6.14
N PRO A 586 -59.44 36.76 -6.57
CA PRO A 586 -58.85 37.82 -7.40
C PRO A 586 -58.23 37.30 -8.72
N ILE A 587 -58.68 37.88 -9.84
CA ILE A 587 -58.07 37.82 -11.18
C ILE A 587 -58.22 39.21 -11.82
N VAL A 588 -57.38 39.54 -12.81
CA VAL A 588 -57.22 40.83 -13.53
C VAL A 588 -56.36 41.85 -12.75
N ARG A 589 -55.25 42.46 -13.19
CA ARG A 589 -54.44 42.61 -14.45
C ARG A 589 -54.48 44.00 -15.12
N ASN A 590 -53.26 44.57 -15.25
CA ASN A 590 -52.82 45.63 -16.18
C ASN A 590 -53.45 47.03 -15.93
N PHE A 591 -52.96 48.18 -16.44
CA PHE A 591 -51.87 48.58 -17.38
C PHE A 591 -51.13 49.83 -16.78
N GLU A 592 -49.85 50.13 -17.05
CA GLU A 592 -49.29 51.08 -18.08
C GLU A 592 -49.97 52.48 -18.17
N VAL A 593 -49.31 53.64 -18.40
CA VAL A 593 -47.88 54.08 -18.43
C VAL A 593 -47.81 55.64 -18.56
N ASN A 594 -46.62 56.29 -18.49
CA ASN A 594 -46.33 57.73 -18.82
C ASN A 594 -46.92 58.81 -17.86
N LYS A 595 -46.47 60.08 -17.73
CA LYS A 595 -45.33 60.93 -18.21
C LYS A 595 -45.30 62.25 -17.33
N GLU A 596 -44.52 63.35 -17.47
CA GLU A 596 -43.47 63.87 -18.40
C GLU A 596 -42.62 64.99 -17.71
N ASN A 597 -41.40 65.28 -18.23
CA ASN A 597 -40.62 66.57 -18.24
C ASN A 597 -40.31 67.35 -16.91
N ASP A 598 -39.20 68.08 -16.69
CA ASP A 598 -37.92 68.40 -17.41
C ASP A 598 -36.89 68.96 -16.36
N LEU A 599 -35.79 69.73 -16.52
CA LEU A 599 -35.03 70.40 -17.62
C LEU A 599 -33.57 70.73 -17.16
N ALA A 600 -32.54 70.53 -18.01
CA ALA A 600 -31.24 71.26 -18.09
C ALA A 600 -30.26 71.39 -16.87
N LYS A 601 -28.93 71.69 -16.99
CA LYS A 601 -27.86 71.50 -18.02
C LYS A 601 -26.43 71.84 -17.46
N GLN A 602 -25.40 71.17 -17.99
CA GLN A 602 -23.99 71.61 -18.26
C GLN A 602 -22.92 71.83 -17.14
N TYR A 603 -21.64 71.79 -17.61
CA TYR A 603 -20.31 71.94 -16.96
C TYR A 603 -19.85 70.77 -16.04
N LEU A 604 -18.73 70.06 -16.31
CA LEU A 604 -17.27 70.37 -16.35
C LEU A 604 -16.66 70.54 -14.93
N GLN A 605 -15.39 70.21 -14.61
CA GLN A 605 -14.33 69.31 -15.16
C GLN A 605 -13.12 69.35 -14.17
N VAL A 606 -12.13 68.43 -14.27
CA VAL A 606 -10.74 68.58 -13.73
C VAL A 606 -10.59 68.61 -12.18
N THR A 607 -9.42 68.48 -11.53
CA THR A 607 -8.42 67.37 -11.44
C THR A 607 -7.61 67.59 -10.12
N GLU A 608 -7.05 66.52 -9.53
CA GLU A 608 -5.73 66.49 -8.84
C GLU A 608 -5.49 67.00 -7.37
N LEU A 609 -4.38 66.47 -6.81
CA LEU A 609 -3.48 66.97 -5.74
C LEU A 609 -3.79 66.84 -4.22
N HIS A 610 -2.89 66.10 -3.55
CA HIS A 610 -2.30 66.25 -2.18
C HIS A 610 -3.15 66.00 -0.91
N ARG A 611 -2.73 65.10 0.01
CA ARG A 611 -1.75 65.23 1.14
C ARG A 611 -2.19 66.27 2.19
N LEU A 612 -2.13 66.07 3.51
CA LEU A 612 -1.39 65.15 4.42
C LEU A 612 -2.40 64.50 5.43
N HIS A 613 -2.11 63.57 6.36
CA HIS A 613 -0.89 63.30 7.17
C HIS A 613 -0.79 61.81 7.57
N GLU A 614 0.43 61.30 7.70
CA GLU A 614 0.80 60.00 8.32
C GLU A 614 1.38 60.29 9.73
N PRO A 615 1.40 59.32 10.69
CA PRO A 615 2.45 58.27 10.72
C PRO A 615 1.87 56.86 10.94
N LEU A 616 2.32 55.81 10.24
CA LEU A 616 3.66 55.19 10.24
C LEU A 616 4.07 54.46 11.53
N ILE A 617 3.69 53.18 11.61
CA ILE A 617 4.66 52.08 11.77
C ILE A 617 4.29 51.00 10.74
N GLN A 618 5.26 50.49 9.98
CA GLN A 618 5.07 49.51 8.90
C GLN A 618 5.72 48.16 9.23
N ILE A 619 5.21 47.08 8.62
CA ILE A 619 5.99 46.00 7.98
C ILE A 619 5.05 45.21 7.04
N ASP A 620 5.51 44.89 5.84
CA ASP A 620 4.72 44.50 4.64
C ASP A 620 3.59 43.46 4.80
N GLU A 621 2.36 43.89 4.49
CA GLU A 621 1.42 43.07 3.71
C GLU A 621 1.47 43.50 2.23
N ASN A 622 2.13 42.72 1.36
CA ASN A 622 2.15 42.98 -0.08
C ASN A 622 1.87 41.73 -0.92
N ARG A 623 0.58 41.33 -0.98
CA ARG A 623 0.06 40.31 -1.90
C ARG A 623 -0.86 40.92 -2.94
N ALA A 624 -0.25 41.57 -3.94
CA ALA A 624 -0.96 42.09 -5.09
C ALA A 624 -1.79 41.01 -5.83
N SER A 625 -2.98 41.40 -6.27
CA SER A 625 -3.82 40.63 -7.18
C SER A 625 -3.19 40.55 -8.56
N PHE A 626 -2.68 39.39 -8.95
CA PHE A 626 -2.08 39.20 -10.28
C PHE A 626 -3.15 39.06 -11.36
N GLU A 627 -3.22 40.06 -12.24
CA GLU A 627 -3.91 39.99 -13.53
C GLU A 627 -3.30 38.88 -14.41
N ASN A 628 -4.11 38.27 -15.28
CA ASN A 628 -3.62 37.30 -16.26
C ASN A 628 -3.05 38.05 -17.48
N ILE A 629 -1.79 38.47 -17.39
CA ILE A 629 -1.00 38.93 -18.55
C ILE A 629 -1.05 37.83 -19.64
N ASP A 630 -1.49 38.17 -20.85
CA ASP A 630 -1.52 37.22 -21.96
C ASP A 630 -0.12 36.98 -22.54
N ARG A 631 0.17 35.72 -22.85
CA ARG A 631 1.44 35.21 -23.39
C ARG A 631 1.83 35.87 -24.72
N LYS A 632 0.86 36.44 -25.46
CA LYS A 632 1.09 37.17 -26.72
C LYS A 632 1.45 38.64 -26.54
N VAL A 633 1.16 39.24 -25.38
CA VAL A 633 1.34 40.68 -25.14
C VAL A 633 2.63 40.94 -24.36
N ASP A 634 2.88 40.19 -23.29
CA ASP A 634 4.18 40.16 -22.62
C ASP A 634 4.54 38.74 -22.19
N TYR A 635 5.48 38.13 -22.92
CA TYR A 635 6.03 36.82 -22.61
C TYR A 635 6.97 36.85 -21.39
N GLN A 636 7.64 37.98 -21.13
CA GLN A 636 8.61 38.15 -20.05
C GLN A 636 7.89 38.14 -18.69
N GLY A 637 6.93 39.04 -18.48
CA GLY A 637 6.11 39.11 -17.27
C GLY A 637 5.25 37.87 -17.06
N TRP A 638 4.68 37.29 -18.13
CA TRP A 638 4.03 35.98 -18.06
C TRP A 638 5.00 34.91 -17.54
N LEU A 639 6.22 34.83 -18.08
CA LEU A 639 7.22 33.84 -17.69
C LEU A 639 7.68 34.04 -16.24
N GLU A 640 7.79 35.27 -15.75
CA GLU A 640 8.11 35.55 -14.35
C GLU A 640 6.99 35.14 -13.39
N ILE A 641 5.73 35.49 -13.71
CA ILE A 641 4.57 35.05 -12.93
C ILE A 641 4.48 33.51 -12.91
N LYS A 642 4.76 32.84 -14.05
CA LYS A 642 4.84 31.37 -14.10
C LYS A 642 6.01 30.82 -13.29
N LYS A 643 7.23 31.38 -13.40
CA LYS A 643 8.40 30.99 -12.58
C LYS A 643 8.13 31.13 -11.09
N ARG A 644 7.52 32.25 -10.64
CA ARG A 644 7.11 32.49 -9.25
C ARG A 644 6.09 31.46 -8.78
N LYS A 645 5.05 31.21 -9.57
CA LYS A 645 4.00 30.20 -9.29
C LYS A 645 4.53 28.76 -9.31
N TRP A 646 5.49 28.45 -10.18
CA TRP A 646 6.18 27.16 -10.20
C TRP A 646 7.11 26.99 -9.00
N LYS A 647 7.87 28.02 -8.60
CA LYS A 647 8.69 28.01 -7.37
C LYS A 647 7.82 27.73 -6.14
N GLU A 648 6.72 28.47 -5.94
CA GLU A 648 5.74 28.17 -4.89
C GLU A 648 5.20 26.74 -4.96
N THR A 649 4.86 26.25 -6.16
CA THR A 649 4.32 24.89 -6.34
C THR A 649 5.36 23.82 -6.01
N LEU A 650 6.64 24.07 -6.32
CA LEU A 650 7.76 23.18 -6.05
C LEU A 650 8.11 23.20 -4.55
N GLU A 651 8.09 24.36 -3.90
CA GLU A 651 8.23 24.49 -2.44
C GLU A 651 7.08 23.82 -1.69
N LYS A 652 5.82 24.01 -2.14
CA LYS A 652 4.65 23.30 -1.59
C LYS A 652 4.75 21.79 -1.81
N ARG A 653 5.32 21.32 -2.94
CA ARG A 653 5.65 19.90 -3.16
C ARG A 653 6.80 19.40 -2.26
N LYS A 654 7.83 20.23 -2.00
CA LYS A 654 8.95 19.89 -1.11
C LYS A 654 8.49 19.78 0.34
N LYS A 655 7.70 20.75 0.83
CA LYS A 655 7.06 20.71 2.15
C LYS A 655 6.13 19.50 2.28
N ARG A 656 5.31 19.18 1.27
CA ARG A 656 4.48 17.96 1.28
C ARG A 656 5.31 16.67 1.30
N ARG A 657 6.44 16.59 0.59
CA ARG A 657 7.36 15.43 0.66
C ARG A 657 8.02 15.23 2.03
N LEU A 658 8.07 16.27 2.87
CA LEU A 658 8.58 16.22 4.25
C LEU A 658 7.44 15.87 5.24
N GLY A 659 6.27 16.50 5.10
CA GLY A 659 5.10 16.21 5.96
C GLY A 659 4.45 14.84 5.72
N PHE A 660 4.56 14.26 4.52
CA PHE A 660 4.08 12.89 4.28
C PHE A 660 5.01 11.80 4.85
N THR A 661 6.17 12.17 5.40
CA THR A 661 7.13 11.24 6.04
C THR A 661 7.09 11.24 7.57
N SER A 662 6.45 12.22 8.22
CA SER A 662 6.16 12.15 9.67
C SER A 662 4.89 11.33 9.94
N ASN A 663 3.87 11.50 9.10
CA ASN A 663 2.52 10.96 9.31
C ASN A 663 2.30 9.47 8.97
N SER A 664 3.38 8.69 8.92
CA SER A 664 3.31 7.21 8.85
C SER A 664 3.54 6.52 10.21
N HIS A 665 3.74 7.29 11.28
CA HIS A 665 4.06 6.77 12.62
C HIS A 665 3.10 7.30 13.69
N SER A 666 1.87 6.77 13.70
CA SER A 666 0.99 6.73 14.87
C SER A 666 -0.17 5.74 14.64
N SER A 667 -0.74 5.21 15.73
CA SER A 667 -1.84 4.23 15.75
C SER A 667 -1.62 2.93 14.95
N ALA A 668 -0.88 2.00 15.55
CA ALA A 668 -1.15 0.57 15.42
C ALA A 668 -1.34 -0.01 16.84
N SER A 669 -2.60 -0.28 17.18
CA SER A 669 -3.00 -1.14 18.30
C SER A 669 -4.15 -2.02 17.81
N ALA A 670 -4.37 -3.16 18.45
CA ALA A 670 -4.97 -4.33 17.82
C ALA A 670 -6.48 -4.24 17.50
N ASN A 671 -6.94 -5.25 16.76
CA ASN A 671 -8.35 -5.63 16.52
C ASN A 671 -9.21 -4.77 15.57
N SER A 672 -9.12 -5.05 14.26
CA SER A 672 -10.33 -5.48 13.51
C SER A 672 -10.06 -6.09 12.12
N THR A 673 -10.75 -7.22 11.87
CA THR A 673 -11.11 -7.84 10.57
C THR A 673 -10.36 -7.45 9.28
N LYS A 674 -9.66 -8.44 8.71
CA LYS A 674 -9.07 -8.46 7.35
C LYS A 674 -10.00 -7.86 6.28
N LEU A 675 -9.57 -6.78 5.63
CA LEU A 675 -10.20 -6.19 4.44
C LEU A 675 -9.22 -6.14 3.26
N SER A 676 -9.73 -6.35 2.04
CA SER A 676 -8.92 -6.73 0.87
C SER A 676 -8.02 -5.62 0.31
N ALA A 677 -6.71 -5.82 0.33
CA ALA A 677 -5.69 -4.91 -0.20
C ALA A 677 -5.57 -4.96 -1.74
N SER A 678 -6.62 -4.57 -2.48
CA SER A 678 -6.68 -4.73 -3.95
C SER A 678 -7.07 -3.48 -4.76
N VAL A 679 -7.24 -2.31 -4.13
CA VAL A 679 -7.80 -1.10 -4.78
C VAL A 679 -6.88 0.13 -4.76
N ALA A 680 -5.83 0.15 -3.94
CA ALA A 680 -5.03 1.36 -3.67
C ALA A 680 -4.01 1.77 -4.76
N SER A 681 -3.74 0.94 -5.78
CA SER A 681 -2.59 1.08 -6.69
C SER A 681 -2.84 1.84 -8.01
N TYR A 682 -4.09 2.25 -8.30
CA TYR A 682 -4.48 2.63 -9.67
C TYR A 682 -4.51 4.14 -9.99
N THR A 683 -4.40 5.04 -9.01
CA THR A 683 -4.64 6.50 -9.18
C THR A 683 -3.49 7.40 -8.72
N LEU A 684 -2.27 7.07 -9.15
CA LEU A 684 -1.09 7.96 -9.06
C LEU A 684 -0.33 8.12 -10.40
N ASN A 685 -0.69 7.35 -11.43
CA ASN A 685 0.15 7.17 -12.62
C ASN A 685 -0.24 8.03 -13.85
N ARG A 686 -1.40 8.71 -13.86
CA ARG A 686 -1.96 9.26 -15.12
C ARG A 686 -1.21 10.43 -15.73
N ASP A 687 -0.60 11.30 -14.92
CA ASP A 687 0.22 12.43 -15.39
C ASP A 687 1.61 11.97 -15.91
N ARG A 688 2.03 10.72 -15.65
CA ARG A 688 3.37 10.19 -16.02
C ARG A 688 3.41 9.60 -17.45
N ASN A 689 2.27 9.43 -18.10
CA ASN A 689 2.10 8.53 -19.25
C ASN A 689 2.87 8.90 -20.53
N GLU A 690 2.99 10.17 -20.94
CA GLU A 690 3.70 10.53 -22.18
C GLU A 690 5.21 10.30 -22.04
N LEU A 691 5.81 10.76 -20.95
CA LEU A 691 7.20 10.46 -20.58
C LEU A 691 7.46 8.98 -20.30
N SER A 692 6.45 8.22 -19.85
CA SER A 692 6.57 6.78 -19.58
C SER A 692 6.97 5.97 -20.82
N SER A 693 6.77 6.47 -22.04
CA SER A 693 7.17 5.81 -23.28
C SER A 693 8.68 5.59 -23.37
N LEU A 694 9.48 6.62 -23.01
CA LEU A 694 10.94 6.57 -22.97
C LEU A 694 11.44 5.72 -21.79
N PHE A 695 10.81 5.86 -20.63
CA PHE A 695 11.13 5.04 -19.45
C PHE A 695 10.70 3.57 -19.59
N ARG A 696 9.72 3.23 -20.44
CA ARG A 696 9.32 1.83 -20.72
C ARG A 696 10.38 1.05 -21.50
N LYS A 697 11.06 1.68 -22.47
CA LYS A 697 12.15 1.02 -23.21
C LYS A 697 13.29 0.62 -22.27
N HIS A 698 13.76 1.57 -21.46
CA HIS A 698 14.80 1.32 -20.45
C HIS A 698 14.29 0.38 -19.33
N GLY A 699 13.05 0.58 -18.86
CA GLY A 699 12.43 -0.23 -17.80
C GLY A 699 12.28 -1.71 -18.13
N SER A 700 12.05 -2.07 -19.39
CA SER A 700 11.98 -3.48 -19.78
C SER A 700 13.36 -4.18 -19.82
N ALA A 701 14.46 -3.43 -19.91
CA ALA A 701 15.81 -3.95 -19.71
C ALA A 701 16.12 -4.01 -18.19
N PHE A 702 15.87 -2.91 -17.49
CA PHE A 702 16.01 -2.75 -16.03
C PHE A 702 15.38 -3.88 -15.19
N LEU A 703 14.24 -4.44 -15.64
CA LEU A 703 13.51 -5.55 -14.99
C LEU A 703 13.89 -6.96 -15.48
N ARG A 704 14.93 -7.11 -16.32
CA ARG A 704 15.32 -8.39 -16.95
C ARG A 704 16.83 -8.66 -16.87
N SER A 705 17.62 -7.62 -17.11
CA SER A 705 19.08 -7.64 -17.10
C SER A 705 19.63 -7.66 -15.67
N HIS A 706 20.92 -7.94 -15.53
CA HIS A 706 21.60 -7.93 -14.23
C HIS A 706 22.04 -6.51 -13.87
N TRP A 707 21.96 -6.14 -12.60
CA TRP A 707 22.43 -4.85 -12.11
C TRP A 707 23.86 -5.01 -11.60
N GLN A 708 24.83 -4.30 -12.20
CA GLN A 708 26.20 -4.27 -11.72
C GLN A 708 26.35 -3.04 -10.81
N ILE A 709 26.41 -3.25 -9.49
CA ILE A 709 26.41 -2.18 -8.49
C ILE A 709 27.83 -1.66 -8.34
N LEU A 710 28.03 -0.36 -8.55
CA LEU A 710 29.33 0.31 -8.40
C LEU A 710 29.54 0.81 -6.97
N GLN A 711 28.52 1.46 -6.40
CA GLN A 711 28.58 2.05 -5.07
C GLN A 711 27.17 2.23 -4.47
N LEU A 712 27.01 1.89 -3.19
CA LEU A 712 25.92 2.33 -2.32
C LEU A 712 26.37 3.59 -1.56
N VAL A 713 25.47 4.56 -1.37
CA VAL A 713 25.75 5.79 -0.59
C VAL A 713 24.55 6.08 0.30
N ALA A 714 24.75 6.38 1.59
CA ALA A 714 23.65 6.78 2.48
C ALA A 714 22.88 8.01 1.96
N SER A 715 21.54 7.97 2.03
CA SER A 715 20.65 9.08 1.67
C SER A 715 20.50 10.08 2.84
N THR A 716 19.77 11.17 2.61
CA THR A 716 19.38 12.10 3.70
C THR A 716 18.28 11.55 4.61
N LYS A 717 17.70 10.39 4.25
CA LYS A 717 16.80 9.61 5.12
C LYS A 717 17.57 8.44 5.74
N PRO A 718 17.37 8.13 7.03
CA PRO A 718 17.81 6.86 7.60
C PRO A 718 17.15 5.68 6.86
N GLY A 719 17.81 4.52 6.83
CA GLY A 719 17.33 3.31 6.14
C GLY A 719 17.39 3.36 4.60
N GLN A 720 17.48 4.55 3.99
CA GLN A 720 17.52 4.66 2.52
C GLN A 720 18.95 4.88 2.00
N PHE A 721 19.32 4.10 1.00
CA PHE A 721 20.58 4.20 0.26
C PHE A 721 20.35 4.61 -1.20
N LEU A 722 21.40 5.16 -1.80
CA LEU A 722 21.52 5.51 -3.21
C LEU A 722 22.51 4.55 -3.86
N ALA A 723 21.99 3.63 -4.68
CA ALA A 723 22.79 2.73 -5.48
C ALA A 723 23.11 3.34 -6.84
N TRP A 724 24.40 3.47 -7.14
CA TRP A 724 24.92 3.64 -8.49
C TRP A 724 25.07 2.28 -9.15
N ILE A 725 24.32 2.04 -10.22
CA ILE A 725 24.31 0.76 -10.94
C ILE A 725 24.58 0.95 -12.43
N VAL A 726 25.18 -0.05 -13.06
CA VAL A 726 25.27 -0.18 -14.52
C VAL A 726 24.34 -1.31 -14.97
N VAL A 727 23.50 -1.02 -15.97
CA VAL A 727 22.60 -1.98 -16.62
C VAL A 727 22.75 -1.81 -18.13
N ASP A 728 23.14 -2.87 -18.83
CA ASP A 728 23.32 -2.91 -20.30
C ASP A 728 24.14 -1.71 -20.84
N GLY A 729 25.22 -1.34 -20.14
CA GLY A 729 26.12 -0.24 -20.49
C GLY A 729 25.68 1.16 -20.02
N VAL A 730 24.48 1.31 -19.45
CA VAL A 730 23.95 2.59 -18.97
C VAL A 730 24.09 2.71 -17.45
N MET A 731 24.70 3.80 -16.97
CA MET A 731 24.76 4.11 -15.53
C MET A 731 23.45 4.78 -15.06
N LEU A 732 22.91 4.30 -13.94
CA LEU A 732 21.68 4.79 -13.32
C LEU A 732 21.88 4.99 -11.80
N LYS A 733 21.11 5.91 -11.22
CA LYS A 733 21.09 6.21 -9.78
C LYS A 733 19.73 5.84 -9.22
N VAL A 734 19.70 4.92 -8.26
CA VAL A 734 18.48 4.22 -7.78
C VAL A 734 18.41 4.33 -6.26
N HIS A 735 17.21 4.50 -5.70
CA HIS A 735 17.01 4.42 -4.24
C HIS A 735 16.73 2.98 -3.83
N ILE A 736 17.41 2.50 -2.78
CA ILE A 736 17.15 1.22 -2.11
C ILE A 736 16.77 1.51 -0.65
N ASP A 737 15.64 0.98 -0.21
CA ASP A 737 15.16 1.05 1.17
C ASP A 737 15.58 -0.25 1.89
N VAL A 738 16.42 -0.10 2.91
CA VAL A 738 17.05 -1.16 3.69
C VAL A 738 16.42 -1.18 5.10
N PRO A 739 15.68 -2.23 5.46
CA PRO A 739 15.10 -2.35 6.80
C PRO A 739 16.17 -2.69 7.84
N ARG A 740 15.89 -2.36 9.09
CA ARG A 740 16.57 -2.92 10.26
C ARG A 740 16.01 -4.31 10.52
N VAL A 741 16.89 -5.29 10.73
CA VAL A 741 16.54 -6.64 11.20
C VAL A 741 17.29 -6.86 12.52
N PHE A 742 16.62 -7.45 13.51
CA PHE A 742 17.21 -7.87 14.77
C PHE A 742 16.43 -9.06 15.36
N PHE A 743 17.04 -9.77 16.32
CA PHE A 743 16.47 -10.99 16.89
C PHE A 743 16.28 -10.87 18.41
N LEU A 744 15.05 -11.07 18.88
CA LEU A 744 14.68 -11.07 20.30
C LEU A 744 14.55 -12.51 20.79
N ASN A 745 15.29 -12.91 21.84
CA ASN A 745 15.12 -14.20 22.51
C ASN A 745 14.38 -13.98 23.84
N SER A 746 13.19 -14.56 24.01
CA SER A 746 12.40 -14.47 25.25
C SER A 746 12.05 -15.84 25.80
N LYS A 747 12.13 -15.96 27.14
CA LYS A 747 11.81 -17.16 27.92
C LYS A 747 10.30 -17.41 27.99
N ALA A 748 9.51 -16.34 27.96
CA ALA A 748 8.05 -16.41 28.02
C ALA A 748 7.44 -16.82 26.66
N PRO A 749 6.30 -17.54 26.64
CA PRO A 749 5.53 -17.79 25.42
C PRO A 749 4.84 -16.49 24.97
N VAL A 750 5.37 -15.88 23.91
CA VAL A 750 4.95 -14.54 23.47
C VAL A 750 3.53 -14.55 22.89
N ASN A 751 2.67 -13.65 23.40
CA ASN A 751 1.30 -13.46 22.94
C ASN A 751 1.23 -12.97 21.48
N GLU A 752 0.10 -13.21 20.79
CA GLU A 752 -0.10 -12.90 19.36
C GLU A 752 0.01 -11.41 18.97
N GLU A 753 0.21 -10.50 19.93
CA GLU A 753 0.28 -9.05 19.73
C GLU A 753 1.70 -8.53 19.41
N PHE A 754 2.76 -9.33 19.60
CA PHE A 754 4.14 -8.86 19.40
C PHE A 754 4.56 -8.87 17.92
N PRO A 755 5.11 -7.77 17.35
CA PRO A 755 5.37 -7.64 15.92
C PRO A 755 6.66 -8.35 15.47
N GLY A 756 6.59 -9.66 15.22
CA GLY A 756 7.70 -10.42 14.65
C GLY A 756 7.33 -11.83 14.19
N ARG A 757 8.32 -12.57 13.68
CA ARG A 757 8.19 -13.96 13.22
C ARG A 757 9.04 -14.88 14.09
N ARG A 758 8.51 -16.00 14.58
CA ARG A 758 9.33 -17.03 15.23
C ARG A 758 10.25 -17.69 14.20
N VAL A 759 11.56 -17.75 14.49
CA VAL A 759 12.58 -18.35 13.62
C VAL A 759 13.55 -19.18 14.48
N ASN A 760 14.02 -20.30 13.96
CA ASN A 760 15.08 -21.10 14.59
C ASN A 760 16.42 -20.73 13.93
N LYS A 761 17.29 -20.01 14.65
CA LYS A 761 18.69 -19.72 14.26
C LYS A 761 19.61 -20.09 15.42
N ILE A 762 20.88 -20.37 15.12
CA ILE A 762 21.92 -20.61 16.12
C ILE A 762 22.37 -19.24 16.69
N LEU A 763 22.33 -19.08 18.01
CA LEU A 763 22.78 -17.88 18.70
C LEU A 763 24.32 -17.87 18.88
N PRO A 764 24.96 -16.70 19.02
CA PRO A 764 26.38 -16.60 19.34
C PRO A 764 26.68 -17.30 20.68
N HIS A 765 27.90 -17.84 20.82
CA HIS A 765 28.34 -18.52 22.05
C HIS A 765 27.39 -19.65 22.52
N GLY A 766 26.70 -20.33 21.59
CA GLY A 766 25.87 -21.49 21.88
C GLY A 766 24.66 -21.23 22.81
N ARG A 767 24.26 -19.97 23.01
CA ARG A 767 23.21 -19.59 23.96
C ARG A 767 21.87 -20.29 23.69
N THR A 768 21.13 -20.57 24.77
CA THR A 768 19.90 -21.37 24.72
C THR A 768 18.76 -20.63 24.01
N ILE A 769 18.18 -21.29 23.00
CA ILE A 769 17.09 -20.76 22.19
C ILE A 769 15.76 -21.05 22.91
N PHE A 770 15.04 -20.00 23.31
CA PHE A 770 13.71 -20.11 23.90
C PHE A 770 12.64 -19.82 22.83
N ASN A 771 12.06 -18.62 22.84
CA ASN A 771 11.23 -18.10 21.76
C ASN A 771 12.00 -16.99 21.04
N LEU A 772 12.79 -17.39 20.02
CA LEU A 772 13.54 -16.46 19.16
C LEU A 772 12.62 -15.86 18.08
N ILE A 773 12.57 -14.54 18.03
CA ILE A 773 11.68 -13.76 17.16
C ILE A 773 12.51 -12.82 16.28
N GLU A 774 12.36 -12.98 14.97
CA GLU A 774 12.84 -12.06 13.93
C GLU A 774 11.93 -10.83 13.87
N VAL A 775 12.50 -9.65 14.10
CA VAL A 775 11.80 -8.36 14.03
C VAL A 775 12.39 -7.54 12.87
N VAL A 776 11.51 -7.01 12.01
CA VAL A 776 11.88 -6.24 10.82
C VAL A 776 11.18 -4.88 10.84
N THR A 777 11.95 -3.79 10.97
CA THR A 777 11.43 -2.42 11.15
C THR A 777 12.15 -1.41 10.25
N ASP A 778 11.59 -0.20 10.12
CA ASP A 778 12.31 0.93 9.52
C ASP A 778 13.34 1.51 10.51
N GLU A 779 14.50 1.95 10.01
CA GLU A 779 15.56 2.54 10.82
C GLU A 779 15.12 3.81 11.59
N GLY A 780 14.17 4.58 11.04
CA GLY A 780 13.56 5.71 11.73
C GLY A 780 12.70 5.29 12.93
N GLN A 781 11.98 4.18 12.81
CA GLN A 781 11.25 3.57 13.94
C GLN A 781 12.23 2.99 14.96
N PHE A 782 13.20 2.20 14.51
CA PHE A 782 14.21 1.59 15.37
C PHE A 782 14.93 2.64 16.23
N ARG A 783 15.35 3.78 15.67
CA ARG A 783 15.98 4.87 16.44
C ARG A 783 15.06 5.53 17.46
N ALA A 784 13.76 5.64 17.18
CA ALA A 784 12.78 6.17 18.12
C ALA A 784 12.46 5.17 19.25
N GLU A 785 12.47 3.88 18.95
CA GLU A 785 12.09 2.80 19.86
C GLU A 785 13.28 2.12 20.53
N PHE A 786 14.52 2.44 20.16
CA PHE A 786 15.77 1.95 20.77
C PHE A 786 15.78 2.16 22.29
N ARG A 787 15.25 3.31 22.75
CA ARG A 787 15.09 3.60 24.19
C ARG A 787 14.08 2.69 24.90
N LYS A 788 13.12 2.11 24.17
CA LYS A 788 12.20 1.08 24.69
C LYS A 788 12.86 -0.29 24.67
N LEU A 789 13.60 -0.63 23.61
CA LEU A 789 14.35 -1.89 23.51
C LEU A 789 15.38 -2.01 24.65
N ALA A 790 16.05 -0.91 25.02
CA ALA A 790 16.92 -0.85 26.19
C ALA A 790 16.19 -1.07 27.54
N ILE A 791 14.88 -0.78 27.61
CA ILE A 791 14.05 -1.11 28.80
C ILE A 791 13.62 -2.59 28.75
N HIS A 792 13.31 -3.13 27.58
CA HIS A 792 13.01 -4.56 27.42
C HIS A 792 14.24 -5.46 27.69
N LEU A 793 15.46 -4.97 27.51
CA LEU A 793 16.69 -5.65 27.94
C LEU A 793 16.86 -5.73 29.48
N ALA A 794 16.11 -4.91 30.24
CA ALA A 794 16.08 -4.98 31.71
C ALA A 794 14.95 -5.87 32.24
N ASP A 795 14.17 -6.51 31.36
CA ASP A 795 13.07 -7.41 31.72
C ASP A 795 13.58 -8.85 31.88
N PRO A 796 13.42 -9.50 33.06
CA PRO A 796 13.93 -10.85 33.29
C PRO A 796 13.31 -11.93 32.40
N GLU A 797 12.16 -11.68 31.74
CA GLU A 797 11.58 -12.59 30.75
C GLU A 797 12.30 -12.56 29.39
N VAL A 798 13.13 -11.55 29.13
CA VAL A 798 14.04 -11.48 27.98
C VAL A 798 15.36 -12.17 28.33
N GLU A 799 15.98 -12.81 27.34
CA GLU A 799 17.35 -13.34 27.44
C GLU A 799 18.34 -12.40 26.75
N GLY A 800 18.01 -11.91 25.56
CA GLY A 800 18.83 -10.94 24.84
C GLY A 800 18.20 -10.45 23.54
N ILE A 801 18.79 -9.37 22.98
CA ILE A 801 18.46 -8.81 21.67
C ILE A 801 19.73 -8.73 20.82
N TYR A 802 19.75 -9.44 19.69
CA TYR A 802 20.92 -9.68 18.84
C TYR A 802 20.81 -8.98 17.48
N GLU A 803 21.95 -8.79 16.80
CA GLU A 803 22.10 -8.03 15.53
C GLU A 803 21.68 -6.54 15.63
N THR A 804 21.66 -5.97 16.85
CA THR A 804 21.29 -4.57 17.09
C THR A 804 22.28 -3.59 16.48
N LYS A 805 23.57 -3.92 16.53
CA LYS A 805 24.70 -3.06 16.10
C LYS A 805 25.03 -3.14 14.60
N VAL A 806 24.47 -4.08 13.83
CA VAL A 806 24.86 -4.34 12.42
C VAL A 806 24.71 -3.07 11.54
N PRO A 807 25.75 -2.62 10.82
CA PRO A 807 25.63 -1.49 9.91
C PRO A 807 24.73 -1.81 8.70
N LEU A 808 23.74 -0.96 8.41
CA LEU A 808 22.77 -1.20 7.32
C LEU A 808 23.43 -1.27 5.93
N GLU A 809 24.54 -0.54 5.72
CA GLU A 809 25.31 -0.63 4.48
C GLU A 809 25.96 -2.01 4.32
N PHE A 810 26.51 -2.55 5.40
CA PHE A 810 27.10 -3.90 5.44
C PHE A 810 26.02 -4.97 5.20
N SER A 811 24.88 -4.88 5.90
CA SER A 811 23.72 -5.75 5.70
C SER A 811 23.23 -5.76 4.24
N ALA A 812 23.16 -4.60 3.59
CA ALA A 812 22.82 -4.51 2.18
C ALA A 812 23.85 -5.24 1.29
N ILE A 813 25.16 -5.04 1.52
CA ILE A 813 26.25 -5.69 0.76
C ILE A 813 26.26 -7.22 0.95
N LEU A 814 25.91 -7.72 2.14
CA LEU A 814 25.73 -9.16 2.38
C LEU A 814 24.64 -9.73 1.45
N GLN A 815 23.47 -9.08 1.37
CA GLN A 815 22.29 -9.60 0.66
C GLN A 815 22.32 -9.40 -0.87
N ILE A 816 22.90 -8.32 -1.40
CA ILE A 816 22.87 -8.02 -2.86
C ILE A 816 24.23 -8.13 -3.56
N GLY A 817 25.34 -8.05 -2.82
CA GLY A 817 26.69 -8.14 -3.37
C GLY A 817 27.02 -7.11 -4.46
N CYS A 818 27.92 -7.48 -5.37
CA CYS A 818 28.33 -6.67 -6.52
C CYS A 818 27.39 -6.76 -7.74
N VAL A 819 26.67 -7.88 -7.88
CA VAL A 819 25.71 -8.14 -8.96
C VAL A 819 24.41 -8.63 -8.37
N CYS A 820 23.29 -8.00 -8.70
CA CYS A 820 21.97 -8.46 -8.27
C CYS A 820 20.97 -8.54 -9.43
N LYS A 821 19.82 -9.15 -9.16
CA LYS A 821 18.70 -9.27 -10.09
C LYS A 821 17.38 -9.02 -9.37
N VAL A 822 16.49 -8.26 -10.00
CA VAL A 822 15.10 -8.07 -9.56
C VAL A 822 14.35 -9.40 -9.65
N ASP A 823 13.57 -9.72 -8.60
CA ASP A 823 12.77 -10.93 -8.57
C ASP A 823 11.68 -11.01 -9.68
N LYS A 824 11.29 -12.23 -10.02
CA LYS A 824 10.30 -12.56 -11.06
C LYS A 824 8.87 -12.19 -10.67
N PHE A 825 8.50 -12.14 -9.38
CA PHE A 825 7.13 -11.85 -8.97
C PHE A 825 6.77 -10.36 -9.06
N THR A 826 7.73 -9.44 -8.96
CA THR A 826 7.53 -7.98 -9.00
C THR A 826 7.16 -7.42 -10.40
N LYS A 827 7.07 -8.28 -11.43
CA LYS A 827 7.01 -7.91 -12.86
C LYS A 827 5.72 -7.22 -13.37
N ALA A 828 4.84 -6.77 -12.49
CA ALA A 828 3.50 -6.25 -12.84
C ALA A 828 3.28 -4.75 -12.54
N GLN A 829 4.26 -4.03 -11.99
CA GLN A 829 4.13 -2.60 -11.63
C GLN A 829 5.14 -1.70 -12.37
N ASN A 830 4.86 -0.40 -12.38
CA ASN A 830 5.80 0.60 -12.92
C ASN A 830 7.08 0.62 -12.06
N ILE A 831 8.21 1.06 -12.63
CA ILE A 831 9.46 1.28 -11.88
C ILE A 831 9.13 2.15 -10.65
N PRO A 832 9.34 1.64 -9.42
CA PRO A 832 9.05 2.38 -8.21
C PRO A 832 10.12 3.47 -7.99
N ASP A 833 9.76 4.53 -7.27
CA ASP A 833 10.69 5.64 -6.97
C ASP A 833 11.76 5.21 -5.92
N SER A 834 11.56 4.08 -5.21
CA SER A 834 12.57 3.36 -4.40
C SER A 834 12.29 1.84 -4.39
N TRP A 835 13.32 1.03 -4.14
CA TRP A 835 13.29 -0.44 -4.17
C TRP A 835 13.52 -1.05 -2.80
N LYS A 836 12.78 -2.10 -2.42
CA LYS A 836 13.06 -2.82 -1.16
C LYS A 836 14.21 -3.80 -1.33
N LEU A 837 15.06 -3.91 -0.31
CA LEU A 837 16.18 -4.87 -0.33
C LEU A 837 15.74 -6.32 -0.61
N SER A 838 14.57 -6.73 -0.12
CA SER A 838 13.98 -8.07 -0.33
C SER A 838 13.48 -8.36 -1.75
N GLU A 839 13.42 -7.35 -2.63
CA GLU A 839 13.04 -7.52 -4.05
C GLU A 839 14.26 -7.76 -4.95
N LEU A 840 15.47 -7.71 -4.38
CA LEU A 840 16.77 -7.84 -5.04
C LEU A 840 17.51 -9.07 -4.51
N HIS A 841 17.92 -9.97 -5.40
CA HIS A 841 18.73 -11.15 -5.05
C HIS A 841 20.14 -11.02 -5.63
N MET A 842 21.17 -11.23 -4.80
CA MET A 842 22.56 -11.38 -5.24
C MET A 842 22.70 -12.50 -6.30
N LYS A 843 23.60 -12.29 -7.25
CA LYS A 843 24.03 -13.27 -8.26
C LYS A 843 25.54 -13.40 -8.28
N THR A 844 26.01 -14.60 -8.63
CA THR A 844 27.44 -14.89 -8.74
C THR A 844 28.04 -14.22 -9.99
N THR A 845 29.33 -13.90 -9.92
CA THR A 845 30.10 -13.39 -11.06
C THR A 845 30.23 -14.41 -12.20
N THR A 846 29.88 -15.68 -11.96
CA THR A 846 29.74 -16.72 -12.99
C THR A 846 28.43 -16.64 -13.79
N GLU A 847 27.35 -16.08 -13.24
CA GLU A 847 26.11 -15.80 -14.01
C GLU A 847 26.20 -14.50 -14.82
N CYS A 848 27.03 -13.54 -14.39
CA CYS A 848 27.28 -12.30 -15.09
C CYS A 848 28.65 -11.72 -14.69
N PRO A 849 29.61 -11.58 -15.62
CA PRO A 849 30.94 -11.08 -15.30
C PRO A 849 30.87 -9.59 -14.96
N TYR A 850 31.18 -9.27 -13.70
CA TYR A 850 31.07 -7.92 -13.14
C TYR A 850 32.13 -6.98 -13.73
N LEU A 851 31.68 -5.91 -14.38
CA LEU A 851 32.52 -4.89 -15.02
C LEU A 851 33.57 -5.49 -15.98
N GLU A 852 33.17 -6.44 -16.83
CA GLU A 852 34.06 -7.02 -17.86
C GLU A 852 34.47 -5.99 -18.91
N GLN A 853 33.50 -5.17 -19.35
CA GLN A 853 33.77 -3.96 -20.13
C GLN A 853 34.28 -2.87 -19.18
N SER A 854 35.46 -2.33 -19.46
CA SER A 854 36.11 -1.32 -18.63
C SER A 854 35.27 -0.04 -18.55
N VAL A 855 34.69 0.23 -17.38
CA VAL A 855 34.00 1.51 -17.11
C VAL A 855 35.02 2.65 -17.15
N SER A 856 34.67 3.75 -17.80
CA SER A 856 35.57 4.91 -17.83
C SER A 856 35.72 5.52 -16.44
N PHE A 857 36.87 6.12 -16.15
CA PHE A 857 37.07 6.88 -14.92
C PHE A 857 37.87 8.15 -15.17
N PHE A 858 37.78 9.06 -14.20
CA PHE A 858 38.76 10.11 -14.00
C PHE A 858 39.40 9.96 -12.63
N TYR A 859 40.68 10.29 -12.55
CA TYR A 859 41.45 10.26 -11.33
C TYR A 859 41.57 11.67 -10.74
N LEU A 860 41.46 11.80 -9.42
CA LEU A 860 41.63 13.04 -8.66
C LEU A 860 42.58 12.78 -7.49
N TYR A 861 43.80 13.27 -7.60
CA TYR A 861 44.76 13.35 -6.50
C TYR A 861 44.66 14.71 -5.81
N HIS A 862 44.61 14.70 -4.48
CA HIS A 862 44.73 15.91 -3.66
C HIS A 862 45.76 15.73 -2.55
N SER A 863 46.62 16.72 -2.39
CA SER A 863 47.57 16.82 -1.27
C SER A 863 47.53 18.22 -0.65
N LEU A 864 47.68 18.29 0.67
CA LEU A 864 47.48 19.49 1.48
C LEU A 864 48.52 19.59 2.60
N SER A 865 49.19 20.74 2.71
CA SER A 865 50.22 21.00 3.73
C SER A 865 50.32 22.49 4.03
N GLU A 866 49.91 22.90 5.24
CA GLU A 866 50.03 24.29 5.76
C GLU A 866 49.44 25.36 4.81
N GLY A 867 48.24 25.11 4.26
CA GLY A 867 47.57 26.04 3.33
C GLY A 867 48.13 26.04 1.90
N ARG A 868 49.23 25.33 1.63
CA ARG A 868 49.67 24.95 0.29
C ARG A 868 48.94 23.67 -0.11
N ALA A 869 48.46 23.57 -1.34
CA ALA A 869 47.83 22.34 -1.84
C ALA A 869 48.17 22.06 -3.30
N LEU A 870 48.07 20.80 -3.68
CA LEU A 870 48.09 20.35 -5.06
C LEU A 870 46.81 19.56 -5.35
N TYR A 871 46.12 19.91 -6.43
CA TYR A 871 45.10 19.05 -7.04
C TYR A 871 45.63 18.61 -8.40
N ALA A 872 45.51 17.32 -8.72
CA ALA A 872 45.79 16.80 -10.06
C ALA A 872 44.63 15.93 -10.53
N VAL A 873 44.12 16.21 -11.73
CA VAL A 873 43.00 15.50 -12.36
C VAL A 873 43.49 14.85 -13.65
N TYR A 874 43.28 13.56 -13.81
CA TYR A 874 43.60 12.83 -15.04
C TYR A 874 42.33 12.20 -15.64
N PHE A 875 42.03 12.56 -16.89
CA PHE A 875 40.85 12.09 -17.61
C PHE A 875 41.21 11.03 -18.66
N GLN A 876 41.06 9.75 -18.31
CA GLN A 876 41.50 8.60 -19.14
C GLN A 876 40.96 8.65 -20.59
N LEU A 877 39.69 9.03 -20.80
CA LEU A 877 39.09 9.08 -22.14
C LEU A 877 39.69 10.17 -23.06
N SER A 878 40.14 11.29 -22.48
CA SER A 878 40.60 12.45 -23.25
C SER A 878 42.13 12.63 -23.25
N GLY A 879 42.86 11.96 -22.36
CA GLY A 879 44.30 12.14 -22.17
C GLY A 879 44.67 13.44 -21.47
N ASN A 880 43.69 14.20 -20.96
CA ASN A 880 43.94 15.51 -20.37
C ASN A 880 44.32 15.40 -18.89
N VAL A 881 45.41 16.07 -18.51
CA VAL A 881 45.87 16.25 -17.13
C VAL A 881 45.75 17.72 -16.74
N TYR A 882 44.97 18.00 -15.71
CA TYR A 882 44.80 19.34 -15.13
C TYR A 882 45.43 19.37 -13.75
N VAL A 883 46.35 20.30 -13.49
CA VAL A 883 46.99 20.48 -12.19
C VAL A 883 46.71 21.89 -11.66
N VAL A 884 46.19 21.97 -10.44
CA VAL A 884 45.97 23.24 -9.74
C VAL A 884 46.93 23.32 -8.57
N VAL A 885 47.85 24.29 -8.62
CA VAL A 885 48.79 24.58 -7.53
C VAL A 885 48.19 25.69 -6.68
N VAL A 886 47.80 25.36 -5.45
CA VAL A 886 47.40 26.36 -4.45
C VAL A 886 48.65 26.79 -3.70
N ASN A 887 49.11 28.01 -3.96
CA ASN A 887 50.25 28.62 -3.30
C ASN A 887 49.89 30.04 -2.83
N PRO A 888 49.93 30.33 -1.52
CA PRO A 888 49.78 31.70 -1.01
C PRO A 888 50.84 32.66 -1.57
N PHE A 889 52.03 32.15 -1.90
CA PHE A 889 53.16 32.91 -2.42
C PHE A 889 53.21 32.87 -3.96
N GLN A 890 53.73 33.92 -4.61
CA GLN A 890 53.64 34.07 -6.07
C GLN A 890 54.72 33.31 -6.89
N ASN A 891 55.34 32.28 -6.29
CA ASN A 891 56.39 31.50 -6.94
C ASN A 891 55.78 30.40 -7.83
N LYS A 892 56.28 30.26 -9.06
CA LYS A 892 55.85 29.24 -10.03
C LYS A 892 57.05 28.39 -10.46
N GLU A 893 57.06 27.12 -10.07
CA GLU A 893 58.15 26.17 -10.35
C GLU A 893 57.75 25.08 -11.37
N ILE A 894 56.46 24.89 -11.64
CA ILE A 894 55.93 23.83 -12.52
C ILE A 894 55.57 24.39 -13.90
N SER A 895 56.09 23.76 -14.97
CA SER A 895 55.57 23.88 -16.33
C SER A 895 54.76 22.65 -16.75
N SER A 896 53.90 22.79 -17.75
CA SER A 896 53.22 21.66 -18.40
C SER A 896 54.19 20.65 -19.01
N SER A 897 55.30 21.11 -19.59
CA SER A 897 56.36 20.27 -20.16
C SER A 897 57.14 19.46 -19.11
N LEU A 898 57.30 19.98 -17.90
CA LEU A 898 57.91 19.25 -16.78
C LEU A 898 57.01 18.10 -16.33
N LEU A 899 55.70 18.35 -16.21
CA LEU A 899 54.72 17.33 -15.85
C LEU A 899 54.58 16.24 -16.92
N GLU A 900 54.59 16.60 -18.21
CA GLU A 900 54.57 15.61 -19.29
C GLU A 900 55.78 14.65 -19.19
N LYS A 901 56.98 15.20 -18.95
CA LYS A 901 58.19 14.40 -18.76
C LYS A 901 58.05 13.48 -17.54
N GLN A 902 57.65 14.02 -16.38
CA GLN A 902 57.48 13.24 -15.15
C GLN A 902 56.42 12.14 -15.27
N PHE A 903 55.31 12.41 -15.97
CA PHE A 903 54.26 11.42 -16.24
C PHE A 903 54.76 10.31 -17.19
N ARG A 904 55.50 10.67 -18.24
CA ARG A 904 56.10 9.70 -19.17
C ARG A 904 57.14 8.81 -18.48
N GLU A 905 57.99 9.39 -17.62
CA GLU A 905 58.92 8.65 -16.77
C GLU A 905 58.19 7.68 -15.82
N ALA A 906 57.06 8.09 -15.25
CA ALA A 906 56.24 7.24 -14.39
C ALA A 906 55.60 6.05 -15.14
N CYS A 907 55.02 6.28 -16.34
CA CYS A 907 54.45 5.20 -17.15
C CYS A 907 55.51 4.16 -17.56
N LEU A 908 56.71 4.62 -17.93
CA LEU A 908 57.84 3.74 -18.25
C LEU A 908 58.31 2.92 -17.04
N ALA A 909 58.39 3.54 -15.86
CA ALA A 909 58.77 2.86 -14.62
C ALA A 909 57.75 1.79 -14.17
N LEU A 910 56.47 1.96 -14.52
CA LEU A 910 55.40 1.00 -14.26
C LEU A 910 55.26 -0.08 -15.35
N SER A 911 56.12 -0.08 -16.38
CA SER A 911 56.07 -1.01 -17.53
C SER A 911 54.71 -1.04 -18.25
N LEU A 912 53.96 0.06 -18.20
CA LEU A 912 52.68 0.20 -18.89
C LEU A 912 52.94 0.38 -20.39
N GLU A 913 52.26 -0.38 -21.24
CA GLU A 913 52.24 -0.09 -22.67
C GLU A 913 51.76 1.36 -22.92
N PRO A 914 52.41 2.12 -23.82
CA PRO A 914 51.98 3.47 -24.11
C PRO A 914 50.55 3.45 -24.66
N PRO A 915 49.62 4.27 -24.12
CA PRO A 915 48.21 4.17 -24.46
C PRO A 915 47.99 4.34 -25.97
N VAL A 916 47.12 3.47 -26.51
CA VAL A 916 46.89 3.19 -27.94
C VAL A 916 47.21 4.36 -28.87
N GLN A 917 48.11 4.09 -29.82
CA GLN A 917 48.68 5.03 -30.80
C GLN A 917 47.70 6.10 -31.28
N GLY A 918 47.98 7.38 -30.98
CA GLY A 918 47.33 8.53 -31.62
C GLY A 918 46.86 9.67 -30.71
N LYS A 919 46.82 9.51 -29.38
CA LYS A 919 46.45 10.60 -28.45
C LYS A 919 47.66 11.16 -27.68
N HIS A 920 48.04 12.41 -27.97
CA HIS A 920 48.93 13.16 -27.10
C HIS A 920 48.19 13.60 -25.83
N ASN A 921 48.73 13.28 -24.65
CA ASN A 921 48.19 13.77 -23.39
C ASN A 921 48.42 15.28 -23.28
N THR A 922 47.39 16.06 -22.91
CA THR A 922 47.53 17.53 -22.78
C THR A 922 47.58 17.95 -21.31
N PHE A 923 48.64 18.67 -20.94
CA PHE A 923 48.92 19.10 -19.56
C PHE A 923 48.61 20.59 -19.38
N LYS A 924 47.77 20.91 -18.40
CA LYS A 924 47.39 22.29 -18.04
C LYS A 924 47.67 22.54 -16.57
N VAL A 925 48.36 23.64 -16.27
CA VAL A 925 48.74 24.04 -14.91
C VAL A 925 48.13 25.40 -14.60
N GLU A 926 47.36 25.49 -13.52
CA GLU A 926 46.77 26.74 -13.03
C GLU A 926 47.26 27.05 -11.61
N TYR A 927 47.52 28.32 -11.33
CA TYR A 927 48.11 28.79 -10.08
C TYR A 927 47.12 29.67 -9.31
N VAL A 928 46.82 29.29 -8.07
CA VAL A 928 45.72 29.85 -7.28
C VAL A 928 46.21 30.21 -5.87
N ARG A 929 45.71 31.30 -5.28
CA ARG A 929 46.16 31.78 -3.95
C ARG A 929 45.46 31.12 -2.75
N THR A 930 44.26 30.57 -2.92
CA THR A 930 43.44 30.01 -1.84
C THR A 930 42.81 28.68 -2.25
N VAL A 931 42.57 27.81 -1.25
CA VAL A 931 42.01 26.46 -1.45
C VAL A 931 40.62 26.53 -2.11
N GLU A 932 39.72 27.40 -1.61
CA GLU A 932 38.38 27.60 -2.18
C GLU A 932 38.37 27.91 -3.68
N ALA A 933 39.36 28.68 -4.16
CA ALA A 933 39.42 29.05 -5.57
C ALA A 933 39.92 27.89 -6.43
N GLY A 934 40.77 27.01 -5.88
CA GLY A 934 41.11 25.72 -6.48
C GLY A 934 39.89 24.78 -6.54
N GLU A 935 39.09 24.71 -5.47
CA GLU A 935 37.85 23.93 -5.42
C GLU A 935 36.80 24.43 -6.43
N LYS A 936 36.64 25.76 -6.58
CA LYS A 936 35.77 26.37 -7.59
C LYS A 936 36.25 26.07 -9.02
N PHE A 937 37.56 26.06 -9.28
CA PHE A 937 38.13 25.65 -10.56
C PHE A 937 37.90 24.15 -10.84
N MET A 938 38.14 23.31 -9.84
CA MET A 938 37.87 21.87 -9.87
C MET A 938 36.41 21.58 -10.22
N GLN A 939 35.48 22.26 -9.55
CA GLN A 939 34.05 22.13 -9.81
C GLN A 939 33.67 22.49 -11.26
N LYS A 940 34.25 23.57 -11.81
CA LYS A 940 34.05 23.97 -13.21
C LYS A 940 34.57 22.92 -14.19
N THR A 941 35.79 22.42 -13.97
CA THR A 941 36.44 21.45 -14.87
C THR A 941 35.68 20.12 -14.93
N LEU A 942 35.18 19.64 -13.79
CA LEU A 942 34.35 18.42 -13.72
C LEU A 942 32.98 18.60 -14.39
N LEU A 943 32.35 19.79 -14.29
CA LEU A 943 31.14 20.11 -15.05
C LEU A 943 31.38 20.11 -16.56
N GLU A 944 32.45 20.78 -17.03
CA GLU A 944 32.82 20.78 -18.45
C GLU A 944 33.10 19.37 -18.99
N TYR A 945 33.71 18.49 -18.18
CA TYR A 945 33.90 17.09 -18.56
C TYR A 945 32.58 16.33 -18.65
N ARG A 946 31.70 16.45 -17.65
CA ARG A 946 30.38 15.80 -17.58
C ARG A 946 29.49 16.15 -18.77
N HIS A 947 29.49 17.42 -19.19
CA HIS A 947 28.73 17.87 -20.36
C HIS A 947 29.26 17.34 -21.70
N ARG A 948 30.55 16.97 -21.79
CA ARG A 948 31.16 16.42 -23.02
C ARG A 948 31.09 14.89 -23.08
N HIS A 949 31.06 14.21 -21.94
CA HIS A 949 31.09 12.75 -21.85
C HIS A 949 29.92 12.22 -21.00
N PRO A 950 28.70 12.10 -21.55
CA PRO A 950 27.51 11.59 -20.84
C PRO A 950 27.52 10.05 -20.66
N GLY A 951 28.69 9.42 -20.66
CA GLY A 951 28.87 7.97 -20.50
C GLY A 951 29.10 7.53 -19.06
N PRO A 952 29.06 6.22 -18.77
CA PRO A 952 29.32 5.70 -17.43
C PRO A 952 30.76 6.03 -17.01
N THR A 953 30.89 6.95 -16.05
CA THR A 953 32.18 7.45 -15.54
C THR A 953 32.25 7.32 -14.03
N VAL A 954 33.35 6.79 -13.51
CA VAL A 954 33.67 6.71 -12.08
C VAL A 954 34.67 7.81 -11.69
N ALA A 955 34.53 8.37 -10.49
CA ALA A 955 35.55 9.22 -9.88
C ALA A 955 36.44 8.35 -8.98
N VAL A 956 37.74 8.25 -9.27
CA VAL A 956 38.73 7.60 -8.41
C VAL A 956 39.52 8.71 -7.72
N ILE A 957 39.50 8.75 -6.38
CA ILE A 957 39.95 9.91 -5.60
C ILE A 957 41.00 9.46 -4.58
N GLU A 958 42.20 10.03 -4.58
CA GLU A 958 43.18 9.88 -3.49
C GLU A 958 43.28 11.21 -2.73
N CYS A 959 42.95 11.20 -1.43
CA CYS A 959 42.96 12.42 -0.62
C CYS A 959 43.03 12.17 0.90
N PRO A 960 43.55 13.12 1.70
CA PRO A 960 43.58 13.02 3.18
C PRO A 960 42.21 13.11 3.86
N ASN A 961 41.26 13.83 3.26
CA ASN A 961 39.91 13.98 3.81
C ASN A 961 38.87 14.04 2.68
N PHE A 962 38.33 12.86 2.36
CA PHE A 962 37.31 12.65 1.34
C PHE A 962 36.03 13.46 1.60
N ASN A 963 35.58 13.53 2.86
CA ASN A 963 34.35 14.22 3.23
C ASN A 963 34.47 15.75 3.05
N ALA A 964 35.64 16.32 3.35
CA ALA A 964 35.91 17.73 3.09
C ALA A 964 35.80 18.06 1.58
N ILE A 965 36.55 17.35 0.73
CA ILE A 965 36.55 17.57 -0.72
C ILE A 965 35.15 17.36 -1.32
N LYS A 966 34.43 16.32 -0.90
CA LYS A 966 33.07 16.04 -1.38
C LYS A 966 32.08 17.16 -0.99
N SER A 967 32.23 17.74 0.20
CA SER A 967 31.38 18.86 0.65
C SER A 967 31.62 20.16 -0.13
N ALA A 968 32.88 20.43 -0.52
CA ALA A 968 33.27 21.59 -1.31
C ALA A 968 32.93 21.41 -2.79
N VAL A 969 33.42 20.33 -3.42
CA VAL A 969 33.27 20.04 -4.84
C VAL A 969 32.01 19.19 -5.07
N ARG A 970 30.84 19.80 -4.86
CA ARG A 970 29.50 19.16 -4.93
C ARG A 970 29.17 18.42 -6.24
N VAL A 971 29.95 18.63 -7.29
CA VAL A 971 29.83 17.90 -8.56
C VAL A 971 30.21 16.42 -8.41
N LEU A 972 30.92 16.06 -7.33
CA LEU A 972 31.22 14.68 -6.98
C LEU A 972 30.00 13.88 -6.50
N ASP A 973 28.92 14.52 -6.00
CA ASP A 973 27.65 13.82 -5.68
C ASP A 973 26.94 13.29 -6.93
N ASP A 974 27.37 13.73 -8.11
CA ASP A 974 26.82 13.41 -9.42
C ASP A 974 27.59 12.28 -10.14
N PHE A 975 28.57 11.66 -9.45
CA PHE A 975 29.33 10.47 -9.87
C PHE A 975 29.42 9.43 -8.73
N PRO A 976 29.64 8.12 -9.03
CA PRO A 976 30.15 7.18 -8.04
C PRO A 976 31.62 7.48 -7.73
N CYS A 977 31.99 7.51 -6.45
CA CYS A 977 33.29 8.00 -5.97
C CYS A 977 34.02 6.93 -5.14
N ILE A 978 35.09 6.37 -5.70
CA ILE A 978 35.95 5.37 -5.06
C ILE A 978 37.14 6.08 -4.41
N ASN A 979 37.36 5.87 -3.12
CA ASN A 979 38.49 6.46 -2.40
C ASN A 979 39.71 5.50 -2.41
N ILE A 980 40.88 6.01 -2.77
CA ILE A 980 42.17 5.37 -2.53
C ILE A 980 42.68 5.83 -1.15
N PRO A 981 43.13 4.91 -0.26
CA PRO A 981 43.81 5.28 0.97
C PRO A 981 45.08 6.10 0.65
N CYS A 982 45.11 7.36 1.04
CA CYS A 982 46.25 8.24 0.76
C CYS A 982 47.48 7.87 1.59
N ASN A 983 48.67 7.99 1.02
CA ASN A 983 49.90 7.91 1.80
C ASN A 983 50.13 9.21 2.59
N SER A 984 50.25 9.13 3.92
CA SER A 984 50.47 10.31 4.78
C SER A 984 51.75 11.06 4.42
N ARG A 985 52.79 10.35 3.95
CA ARG A 985 54.07 10.94 3.53
C ARG A 985 53.95 11.86 2.32
N ASP A 986 52.97 11.65 1.44
CA ASP A 986 52.80 12.44 0.21
C ASP A 986 52.40 13.89 0.50
N ASN A 987 51.89 14.17 1.71
CA ASN A 987 51.57 15.51 2.22
C ASN A 987 52.72 16.19 2.98
N ASN A 988 53.84 15.48 3.21
CA ASN A 988 54.95 15.96 4.01
C ASN A 988 56.12 16.41 3.11
N TYR A 989 56.03 17.64 2.61
CA TYR A 989 57.04 18.26 1.74
C TYR A 989 57.63 19.54 2.36
N GLN A 990 58.95 19.70 2.24
CA GLN A 990 59.68 20.88 2.72
C GLN A 990 59.23 22.14 1.97
N ALA A 991 59.20 23.30 2.65
CA ALA A 991 58.59 24.52 2.11
C ALA A 991 59.22 25.13 0.84
N LEU A 992 60.39 24.64 0.40
CA LEU A 992 61.16 25.16 -0.75
C LEU A 992 61.36 24.03 -1.78
N GLY A 993 61.02 24.28 -3.06
CA GLY A 993 61.01 23.23 -4.09
C GLY A 993 59.86 22.22 -3.99
N TRP A 994 58.88 22.47 -3.11
CA TRP A 994 57.76 21.55 -2.88
C TRP A 994 56.93 21.28 -4.12
N GLN A 995 56.77 22.26 -5.01
CA GLN A 995 55.87 22.13 -6.15
C GLN A 995 56.38 21.06 -7.12
N VAL A 996 57.69 21.03 -7.38
CA VAL A 996 58.32 20.02 -8.25
C VAL A 996 58.20 18.62 -7.64
N THR A 997 58.33 18.51 -6.31
CA THR A 997 58.24 17.25 -5.57
C THR A 997 56.82 16.71 -5.53
N ALA A 998 55.84 17.53 -5.11
CA ALA A 998 54.44 17.18 -5.08
C ALA A 998 53.89 16.93 -6.49
N GLY A 999 54.34 17.69 -7.49
CA GLY A 999 54.03 17.49 -8.90
C GLY A 999 54.49 16.12 -9.41
N LYS A 1000 55.74 15.73 -9.09
CA LYS A 1000 56.29 14.42 -9.45
C LYS A 1000 55.48 13.29 -8.82
N ILE A 1001 55.18 13.38 -7.53
CA ILE A 1001 54.36 12.39 -6.80
C ILE A 1001 52.96 12.31 -7.44
N GLY A 1002 52.31 13.44 -7.68
CA GLY A 1002 51.00 13.49 -8.33
C GLY A 1002 50.99 12.85 -9.72
N MET A 1003 52.03 13.06 -10.54
CA MET A 1003 52.14 12.40 -11.85
C MET A 1003 52.37 10.88 -11.73
N GLN A 1004 53.15 10.43 -10.74
CA GLN A 1004 53.33 9.00 -10.44
C GLN A 1004 52.02 8.34 -9.99
N ARG A 1005 51.24 9.01 -9.12
CA ARG A 1005 49.91 8.54 -8.69
C ARG A 1005 48.92 8.50 -9.87
N CYS A 1006 48.90 9.54 -10.72
CA CYS A 1006 48.09 9.53 -11.94
C CYS A 1006 48.40 8.35 -12.86
N ALA A 1007 49.67 8.01 -13.08
CA ALA A 1007 50.07 6.86 -13.90
C ALA A 1007 49.65 5.51 -13.27
N ALA A 1008 49.84 5.34 -11.96
CA ALA A 1008 49.46 4.12 -11.24
C ALA A 1008 47.93 3.89 -11.14
N SER A 1009 47.12 4.95 -11.22
CA SER A 1009 45.67 4.89 -10.99
C SER A 1009 44.92 3.87 -11.85
N PHE A 1010 45.35 3.63 -13.10
CA PHE A 1010 44.74 2.65 -14.01
C PHE A 1010 44.96 1.21 -13.54
N GLN A 1011 46.18 0.87 -13.14
CA GLN A 1011 46.49 -0.47 -12.62
C GLN A 1011 45.72 -0.72 -11.31
N TRP A 1012 45.78 0.21 -10.37
CA TRP A 1012 45.08 0.11 -9.08
C TRP A 1012 43.58 -0.10 -9.26
N PHE A 1013 42.94 0.63 -10.18
CA PHE A 1013 41.51 0.49 -10.43
C PHE A 1013 41.15 -0.89 -11.02
N ASN A 1014 41.97 -1.43 -11.92
CA ASN A 1014 41.76 -2.78 -12.46
C ASN A 1014 41.95 -3.87 -11.39
N GLU A 1015 42.99 -3.77 -10.55
CA GLU A 1015 43.20 -4.65 -9.39
C GLU A 1015 42.02 -4.58 -8.41
N ARG A 1016 41.48 -3.37 -8.16
CA ARG A 1016 40.30 -3.16 -7.31
C ARG A 1016 39.03 -3.79 -7.92
N ILE A 1017 38.86 -3.77 -9.25
CA ILE A 1017 37.79 -4.50 -9.94
C ILE A 1017 37.97 -6.01 -9.79
N GLN A 1018 39.19 -6.55 -9.93
CA GLN A 1018 39.46 -7.98 -9.74
C GLN A 1018 39.14 -8.43 -8.30
N LEU A 1019 39.56 -7.66 -7.28
CA LEU A 1019 39.17 -7.89 -5.89
C LEU A 1019 37.64 -7.85 -5.71
N SER A 1020 36.96 -6.88 -6.32
CA SER A 1020 35.49 -6.76 -6.29
C SER A 1020 34.79 -8.01 -6.85
N ARG A 1021 35.34 -8.60 -7.92
CA ARG A 1021 34.84 -9.84 -8.53
C ARG A 1021 35.01 -11.07 -7.62
N TYR A 1022 36.03 -11.10 -6.77
CA TYR A 1022 36.31 -12.20 -5.83
C TYR A 1022 35.53 -12.04 -4.51
N ALA A 1023 35.54 -10.85 -3.91
CA ALA A 1023 34.80 -10.55 -2.68
C ALA A 1023 33.27 -10.49 -2.87
N HIS A 1024 32.80 -10.34 -4.12
CA HIS A 1024 31.43 -9.98 -4.47
C HIS A 1024 30.93 -8.72 -3.73
N VAL A 1025 31.74 -7.66 -3.72
CA VAL A 1025 31.49 -6.36 -3.07
C VAL A 1025 31.53 -5.25 -4.14
N PRO A 1026 30.64 -4.24 -4.11
CA PRO A 1026 30.73 -3.08 -5.01
C PRO A 1026 32.05 -2.31 -4.86
N VAL A 1027 32.69 -1.92 -5.97
CA VAL A 1027 34.05 -1.32 -5.97
C VAL A 1027 34.18 -0.11 -5.02
N GLY A 1028 33.11 0.67 -4.86
CA GLY A 1028 33.05 1.88 -4.04
C GLY A 1028 32.62 1.70 -2.59
N ASN A 1029 32.46 0.49 -2.07
CA ASN A 1029 32.05 0.20 -0.68
C ASN A 1029 33.04 -0.64 0.12
N PHE A 1030 34.27 -0.83 -0.38
CA PHE A 1030 35.36 -1.36 0.45
C PHE A 1030 35.87 -0.30 1.42
N GLU A 1031 36.11 -0.70 2.66
CA GLU A 1031 36.78 0.12 3.67
C GLU A 1031 38.29 0.28 3.40
N LEU A 1032 38.97 1.06 4.24
CA LEU A 1032 40.40 1.39 4.10
C LEU A 1032 41.28 0.14 4.13
N ASP A 1033 41.06 -0.75 5.10
CA ASP A 1033 41.68 -2.06 5.16
C ASP A 1033 40.76 -3.10 4.52
N TRP A 1034 40.99 -3.35 3.22
CA TRP A 1034 40.17 -4.27 2.45
C TRP A 1034 40.35 -5.73 2.85
N LEU A 1035 41.45 -6.10 3.52
CA LEU A 1035 41.72 -7.48 3.94
C LEU A 1035 40.77 -7.87 5.08
N LEU A 1036 40.70 -7.04 6.12
CA LEU A 1036 39.76 -7.20 7.24
C LEU A 1036 38.33 -7.26 6.71
N PHE A 1037 37.93 -6.25 5.92
CA PHE A 1037 36.59 -6.13 5.37
C PHE A 1037 36.19 -7.32 4.47
N THR A 1038 37.12 -7.86 3.67
CA THR A 1038 36.82 -9.02 2.82
C THR A 1038 36.65 -10.30 3.64
N ALA A 1039 37.47 -10.49 4.69
CA ALA A 1039 37.33 -11.60 5.61
C ALA A 1039 36.01 -11.51 6.42
N ASP A 1040 35.65 -10.33 6.91
CA ASP A 1040 34.36 -10.07 7.57
C ASP A 1040 33.16 -10.40 6.67
N ILE A 1041 33.18 -9.96 5.42
CA ILE A 1041 32.13 -10.25 4.43
C ILE A 1041 32.03 -11.76 4.14
N PHE A 1042 33.17 -12.45 3.98
CA PHE A 1042 33.19 -13.90 3.74
C PHE A 1042 32.70 -14.69 4.96
N PHE A 1043 33.12 -14.34 6.17
CA PHE A 1043 32.70 -15.03 7.38
C PHE A 1043 31.22 -14.75 7.71
N SER A 1044 30.76 -13.50 7.57
CA SER A 1044 29.35 -13.13 7.72
C SER A 1044 28.42 -13.93 6.80
N ARG A 1045 28.79 -14.10 5.52
CA ARG A 1045 28.02 -14.91 4.57
C ARG A 1045 28.01 -16.39 4.96
N ALA A 1046 29.16 -16.95 5.34
CA ALA A 1046 29.27 -18.35 5.77
C ALA A 1046 28.47 -18.64 7.08
N LEU A 1047 28.40 -17.67 8.00
CA LEU A 1047 27.58 -17.75 9.21
C LEU A 1047 26.07 -17.71 8.86
N HIS A 1048 25.65 -16.81 7.97
CA HIS A 1048 24.26 -16.76 7.49
C HIS A 1048 23.85 -18.02 6.71
N ASP A 1049 24.74 -18.58 5.87
CA ASP A 1049 24.48 -19.84 5.15
C ASP A 1049 24.19 -21.00 6.13
N GLN A 1050 24.85 -21.02 7.30
CA GLN A 1050 24.60 -21.97 8.39
C GLN A 1050 23.51 -21.53 9.39
N GLN A 1051 22.71 -20.51 9.07
CA GLN A 1051 21.65 -19.96 9.94
C GLN A 1051 22.12 -19.52 11.33
N GLN A 1052 23.36 -19.03 11.43
CA GLN A 1052 23.89 -18.40 12.64
C GLN A 1052 23.55 -16.90 12.66
N VAL A 1053 23.39 -16.34 13.86
CA VAL A 1053 23.15 -14.91 14.13
C VAL A 1053 24.50 -14.18 14.25
N LEU A 1054 24.59 -12.97 13.71
CA LEU A 1054 25.84 -12.18 13.69
C LEU A 1054 26.03 -11.34 14.97
N TRP A 1055 27.25 -11.29 15.48
CA TRP A 1055 27.66 -10.52 16.66
C TRP A 1055 28.41 -9.22 16.32
N ILE A 1056 28.10 -8.61 15.17
CA ILE A 1056 28.88 -7.49 14.59
C ILE A 1056 28.92 -6.26 15.49
N SER A 1057 30.08 -5.61 15.61
CA SER A 1057 30.22 -4.28 16.22
C SER A 1057 31.33 -3.47 15.54
N ASP A 1058 31.12 -2.17 15.34
CA ASP A 1058 32.17 -1.24 14.91
C ASP A 1058 33.07 -0.79 16.10
N ASP A 1059 32.72 -1.13 17.35
CA ASP A 1059 33.42 -0.73 18.59
C ASP A 1059 34.43 -1.79 19.10
N GLY A 1060 34.56 -2.93 18.41
CA GLY A 1060 35.41 -4.05 18.83
C GLY A 1060 34.85 -4.92 19.97
N VAL A 1061 33.61 -4.70 20.43
CA VAL A 1061 32.96 -5.51 21.47
C VAL A 1061 31.74 -6.25 20.89
N PRO A 1062 31.75 -7.59 20.81
CA PRO A 1062 30.75 -8.37 20.07
C PRO A 1062 29.32 -8.20 20.61
N ASP A 1063 28.34 -8.21 19.71
CA ASP A 1063 26.90 -8.06 20.05
C ASP A 1063 26.30 -9.39 20.56
N LEU A 1064 26.62 -9.73 21.82
CA LEU A 1064 26.17 -10.94 22.51
C LEU A 1064 24.82 -10.73 23.24
N GLY A 1065 23.85 -10.09 22.60
CA GLY A 1065 22.48 -10.01 23.10
C GLY A 1065 22.21 -8.91 24.16
N GLY A 1066 23.22 -8.10 24.49
CA GLY A 1066 23.15 -7.04 25.52
C GLY A 1066 23.89 -7.36 26.82
N THR A 1067 24.27 -8.62 27.05
CA THR A 1067 25.11 -9.06 28.18
C THR A 1067 26.51 -9.42 27.70
N TYR A 1068 27.46 -8.50 27.89
CA TYR A 1068 28.90 -8.75 27.72
C TYR A 1068 29.59 -8.55 29.08
N GLU A 1069 29.93 -9.67 29.73
CA GLU A 1069 30.54 -9.70 31.07
C GLU A 1069 32.01 -10.18 31.05
N GLY A 1070 32.55 -10.52 29.88
CA GLY A 1070 33.95 -10.94 29.71
C GLY A 1070 34.93 -9.78 29.58
N ASP A 1071 36.22 -10.04 29.76
CA ASP A 1071 37.27 -9.06 29.49
C ASP A 1071 37.43 -8.79 27.98
N THR A 1072 37.81 -7.56 27.61
CA THR A 1072 38.06 -7.20 26.20
C THR A 1072 39.46 -7.65 25.77
N CYS A 1073 39.66 -8.96 25.59
CA CYS A 1073 41.02 -9.52 25.51
C CYS A 1073 41.80 -9.10 24.26
N PHE A 1074 42.71 -8.14 24.43
CA PHE A 1074 43.55 -7.59 23.36
C PHE A 1074 44.71 -8.52 22.97
N ALA A 1075 45.28 -8.29 21.78
CA ALA A 1075 46.43 -9.07 21.28
C ALA A 1075 47.67 -9.03 22.20
N ASP A 1076 47.83 -7.99 23.01
CA ASP A 1076 48.96 -7.80 23.93
C ASP A 1076 48.82 -8.57 25.26
N GLU A 1077 47.60 -8.99 25.63
CA GLU A 1077 47.35 -9.78 26.86
C GLU A 1077 47.69 -11.26 26.67
N VAL A 1078 47.64 -11.70 25.41
CA VAL A 1078 47.71 -13.11 25.02
C VAL A 1078 49.17 -13.56 24.94
N ASN A 1079 49.74 -13.86 26.11
CA ASN A 1079 51.14 -14.31 26.30
C ASN A 1079 51.58 -15.38 25.29
N GLN A 1080 52.40 -14.98 24.31
CA GLN A 1080 52.99 -15.86 23.30
C GLN A 1080 54.08 -16.75 23.95
N PRO A 1081 54.17 -18.04 23.60
CA PRO A 1081 55.15 -18.95 24.20
C PRO A 1081 56.55 -18.71 23.63
N SER A 1082 57.41 -17.99 24.36
CA SER A 1082 58.84 -17.88 24.05
C SER A 1082 59.65 -18.87 24.90
N LEU A 1083 60.03 -20.00 24.29
CA LEU A 1083 60.84 -21.03 24.94
C LEU A 1083 62.32 -20.75 24.68
N THR A 1084 63.08 -20.41 25.71
CA THR A 1084 64.53 -20.19 25.63
C THR A 1084 65.26 -21.15 26.56
N TYR A 1085 66.21 -21.92 26.03
CA TYR A 1085 67.04 -22.85 26.80
C TYR A 1085 68.46 -22.29 26.91
N PRO A 1086 68.80 -21.54 27.99
CA PRO A 1086 70.10 -20.88 28.11
C PRO A 1086 71.24 -21.91 28.21
N GLY A 1087 72.21 -21.82 27.30
CA GLY A 1087 73.32 -22.76 27.21
C GLY A 1087 74.38 -22.36 26.18
N ALA A 1088 75.58 -22.95 26.29
CA ALA A 1088 76.70 -22.69 25.40
C ALA A 1088 76.81 -23.76 24.30
N TYR A 1089 75.96 -23.64 23.27
CA TYR A 1089 75.89 -24.58 22.14
C TYR A 1089 77.11 -24.43 21.22
N ARG A 1090 78.07 -25.35 21.31
CA ARG A 1090 79.34 -25.33 20.53
C ARG A 1090 79.23 -26.02 19.15
N ARG A 1091 78.03 -26.18 18.63
CA ARG A 1091 77.69 -26.99 17.45
C ARG A 1091 76.92 -26.15 16.42
N VAL A 1092 76.75 -26.66 15.21
CA VAL A 1092 76.03 -25.94 14.16
C VAL A 1092 74.53 -25.85 14.51
N ALA A 1093 74.09 -24.62 14.79
CA ALA A 1093 72.70 -24.28 15.00
C ALA A 1093 72.02 -23.79 13.72
N ILE A 1094 70.71 -24.00 13.59
CA ILE A 1094 69.89 -23.64 12.42
C ILE A 1094 68.63 -22.90 12.89
N GLU A 1095 68.31 -21.77 12.24
CA GLU A 1095 67.03 -21.05 12.38
C GLU A 1095 66.02 -21.55 11.34
N LEU A 1096 64.91 -22.13 11.80
CA LEU A 1096 63.76 -22.53 10.99
C LEU A 1096 62.66 -21.48 11.15
N LYS A 1097 62.22 -20.86 10.06
CA LYS A 1097 61.14 -19.86 10.08
C LYS A 1097 59.78 -20.51 9.84
N ILE A 1098 58.79 -20.13 10.65
CA ILE A 1098 57.43 -20.62 10.58
C ILE A 1098 56.56 -19.58 9.87
N HIS A 1099 55.78 -20.04 8.90
CA HIS A 1099 54.77 -19.24 8.21
C HIS A 1099 53.39 -19.88 8.38
N HIS A 1100 52.35 -19.05 8.42
CA HIS A 1100 50.93 -19.47 8.49
C HIS A 1100 50.57 -20.42 9.65
N LEU A 1101 51.23 -20.33 10.82
CA LEU A 1101 50.93 -21.20 11.98
C LEU A 1101 49.43 -21.21 12.35
N ALA A 1102 48.75 -20.05 12.29
CA ALA A 1102 47.32 -19.92 12.55
C ALA A 1102 46.44 -20.69 11.54
N VAL A 1103 46.78 -20.63 10.24
CA VAL A 1103 46.07 -21.39 9.18
C VAL A 1103 46.25 -22.89 9.41
N ASN A 1104 47.49 -23.32 9.67
CA ASN A 1104 47.82 -24.72 9.91
C ASN A 1104 47.14 -25.24 11.18
N ALA A 1105 47.09 -24.45 12.26
CA ALA A 1105 46.39 -24.77 13.50
C ALA A 1105 44.87 -24.94 13.30
N LEU A 1106 44.22 -24.03 12.54
CA LEU A 1106 42.79 -24.16 12.20
C LEU A 1106 42.50 -25.46 11.44
N LEU A 1107 43.31 -25.79 10.42
CA LEU A 1107 43.12 -26.98 9.61
C LEU A 1107 43.40 -28.27 10.39
N LYS A 1108 44.52 -28.31 11.14
CA LYS A 1108 44.99 -29.49 11.88
C LYS A 1108 44.34 -29.67 13.26
N SER A 1109 43.48 -28.74 13.69
CA SER A 1109 42.71 -28.79 14.96
C SER A 1109 42.16 -30.18 15.31
N SER A 1110 41.54 -30.88 14.35
CA SER A 1110 40.94 -32.20 14.59
C SER A 1110 41.94 -33.30 14.94
N LEU A 1111 43.22 -33.17 14.57
CA LEU A 1111 44.27 -34.08 15.03
C LEU A 1111 44.66 -33.82 16.48
N VAL A 1112 44.45 -32.59 16.99
CA VAL A 1112 44.62 -32.27 18.41
C VAL A 1112 43.50 -32.93 19.21
N ASP A 1113 42.26 -32.83 18.73
CA ASP A 1113 41.08 -33.49 19.29
C ASP A 1113 41.28 -35.03 19.35
N GLU A 1114 41.80 -35.63 18.29
CA GLU A 1114 42.11 -37.08 18.22
C GLU A 1114 43.26 -37.49 19.16
N MET A 1115 44.31 -36.67 19.31
CA MET A 1115 45.48 -36.99 20.13
C MET A 1115 45.25 -36.82 21.64
N GLU A 1116 44.32 -35.96 22.07
CA GLU A 1116 44.01 -35.76 23.49
C GLU A 1116 43.00 -36.78 24.05
N GLY A 1117 42.43 -37.65 23.20
CA GLY A 1117 41.47 -38.70 23.61
C GLY A 1117 40.10 -38.17 24.02
N GLY A 1118 39.83 -36.89 23.78
CA GLY A 1118 38.58 -36.22 24.09
C GLY A 1118 38.39 -35.00 23.18
N SER A 1119 37.14 -34.71 22.84
CA SER A 1119 36.77 -33.52 22.07
C SER A 1119 37.30 -32.25 22.77
N LEU A 1120 38.00 -31.41 22.01
CA LEU A 1120 38.49 -30.09 22.45
C LEU A 1120 37.35 -29.12 22.80
N PHE A 1121 36.10 -29.49 22.52
CA PHE A 1121 34.87 -28.78 22.89
C PHE A 1121 33.93 -29.62 23.79
N GLY A 1122 34.48 -30.62 24.50
CA GLY A 1122 33.73 -31.53 25.36
C GLY A 1122 32.89 -32.58 24.62
N TYR A 1123 32.39 -33.58 25.36
CA TYR A 1123 31.37 -34.51 24.87
C TYR A 1123 30.00 -33.81 24.88
N GLU A 1124 29.22 -33.96 23.82
CA GLU A 1124 27.79 -33.60 23.82
C GLU A 1124 27.06 -34.41 24.90
N HIS A 1125 26.60 -33.74 25.96
CA HIS A 1125 25.72 -34.35 26.94
C HIS A 1125 24.34 -34.53 26.32
N GLU A 1126 23.97 -35.78 26.01
CA GLU A 1126 22.59 -36.10 25.67
C GLU A 1126 21.65 -35.67 26.80
N ILE A 1127 20.47 -35.16 26.42
CA ILE A 1127 19.60 -34.39 27.30
C ILE A 1127 19.01 -35.30 28.39
N ASN A 1128 19.56 -35.19 29.61
CA ASN A 1128 19.02 -35.85 30.81
C ASN A 1128 18.54 -34.79 31.80
N TYR A 1129 17.23 -34.70 31.99
CA TYR A 1129 16.62 -33.68 32.86
C TYR A 1129 16.77 -34.02 34.34
N GLY A 1130 17.70 -33.34 35.02
CA GLY A 1130 17.52 -32.96 36.43
C GLY A 1130 18.59 -33.41 37.43
N SER A 1131 19.51 -32.49 37.74
CA SER A 1131 19.94 -32.23 39.11
C SER A 1131 20.48 -30.80 39.22
N HIS A 1132 20.18 -30.09 40.31
CA HIS A 1132 20.89 -28.84 40.61
C HIS A 1132 22.28 -29.16 41.17
N SER A 1133 23.32 -28.60 40.57
CA SER A 1133 24.68 -28.54 41.09
C SER A 1133 25.19 -27.11 40.99
N ASN A 1134 25.88 -26.64 42.03
CA ASN A 1134 26.40 -25.28 42.12
C ASN A 1134 27.76 -25.12 41.43
N GLU A 1135 28.04 -23.88 41.04
CA GLU A 1135 29.37 -23.22 40.97
C GLU A 1135 30.42 -23.66 39.94
N SER A 1136 31.21 -22.64 39.55
CA SER A 1136 32.49 -22.66 38.81
C SER A 1136 32.51 -23.08 37.33
N ASP A 1137 33.34 -22.35 36.59
CA ASP A 1137 33.85 -22.59 35.24
C ASP A 1137 32.83 -22.93 34.13
N TYR A 1138 32.15 -21.89 33.65
CA TYR A 1138 31.67 -21.86 32.25
C TYR A 1138 32.89 -21.93 31.32
N ASP A 1139 33.15 -23.10 30.72
CA ASP A 1139 34.23 -23.23 29.72
C ASP A 1139 33.83 -22.55 28.40
N GLU A 1140 34.17 -21.27 28.28
CA GLU A 1140 33.92 -20.42 27.11
C GLU A 1140 34.36 -21.10 25.80
N SER A 1141 35.37 -21.98 25.82
CA SER A 1141 35.87 -22.62 24.61
C SER A 1141 34.82 -23.48 23.92
N ASN A 1142 33.98 -24.19 24.68
CA ASN A 1142 32.88 -25.00 24.16
C ASN A 1142 31.84 -24.16 23.42
N SER A 1143 31.62 -22.91 23.88
CA SER A 1143 30.57 -22.02 23.39
C SER A 1143 30.78 -21.57 21.93
N CYS A 1144 32.05 -21.41 21.51
CA CYS A 1144 32.41 -20.92 20.18
C CYS A 1144 32.52 -22.02 19.12
N ALA A 1145 32.34 -23.29 19.48
CA ALA A 1145 32.57 -24.43 18.58
C ALA A 1145 31.81 -24.37 17.23
N PRO A 1146 30.53 -23.91 17.15
CA PRO A 1146 29.84 -23.78 15.86
C PRO A 1146 30.48 -22.75 14.92
N ALA A 1147 30.92 -21.61 15.45
CA ALA A 1147 31.57 -20.55 14.68
C ALA A 1147 32.99 -20.97 14.24
N PHE A 1148 33.72 -21.67 15.12
CA PHE A 1148 35.05 -22.21 14.80
C PHE A 1148 35.00 -23.26 13.68
N ARG A 1149 33.94 -24.09 13.63
CA ARG A 1149 33.69 -25.03 12.52
C ARG A 1149 33.44 -24.29 11.19
N VAL A 1150 32.66 -23.20 11.19
CA VAL A 1150 32.43 -22.33 10.01
C VAL A 1150 33.76 -21.74 9.51
N LEU A 1151 34.55 -21.19 10.43
CA LEU A 1151 35.86 -20.60 10.12
C LEU A 1151 36.81 -21.63 9.48
N LYS A 1152 36.91 -22.85 10.04
CA LYS A 1152 37.72 -23.94 9.48
C LYS A 1152 37.33 -24.27 8.03
N GLN A 1153 36.03 -24.31 7.73
CA GLN A 1153 35.52 -24.55 6.37
C GLN A 1153 35.85 -23.40 5.40
N LEU A 1154 35.68 -22.15 5.84
CA LEU A 1154 36.03 -20.96 5.04
C LEU A 1154 37.52 -20.94 4.67
N ILE A 1155 38.40 -21.21 5.64
CA ILE A 1155 39.85 -21.19 5.42
C ILE A 1155 40.32 -22.36 4.55
N HIS A 1156 39.71 -23.55 4.68
CA HIS A 1156 39.94 -24.65 3.74
C HIS A 1156 39.59 -24.25 2.29
N ARG A 1157 38.49 -23.51 2.09
CA ARG A 1157 38.13 -22.97 0.77
C ARG A 1157 39.14 -21.93 0.27
N CYS A 1158 39.56 -20.97 1.09
CA CYS A 1158 40.58 -19.99 0.70
C CYS A 1158 41.91 -20.65 0.33
N VAL A 1159 42.34 -21.71 1.03
CA VAL A 1159 43.54 -22.50 0.66
C VAL A 1159 43.34 -23.21 -0.68
N SER A 1160 42.16 -23.81 -0.92
CA SER A 1160 41.84 -24.40 -2.22
C SER A 1160 41.87 -23.36 -3.34
N ASP A 1161 41.31 -22.17 -3.13
CA ASP A 1161 41.31 -21.09 -4.14
C ASP A 1161 42.74 -20.57 -4.40
N ALA A 1162 43.57 -20.39 -3.37
CA ALA A 1162 44.96 -19.97 -3.51
C ALA A 1162 45.80 -21.01 -4.28
N VAL A 1163 45.72 -22.29 -3.90
CA VAL A 1163 46.54 -23.37 -4.48
C VAL A 1163 46.06 -23.82 -5.86
N ALA A 1164 44.76 -23.99 -6.06
CA ALA A 1164 44.22 -24.55 -7.31
C ALA A 1164 43.90 -23.50 -8.39
N SER A 1165 43.66 -22.23 -8.01
CA SER A 1165 43.38 -21.15 -8.96
C SER A 1165 44.46 -20.05 -9.03
N GLY A 1166 45.49 -20.12 -8.17
CA GLY A 1166 46.58 -19.14 -8.15
C GLY A 1166 46.15 -17.74 -7.69
N ASN A 1167 45.06 -17.64 -6.92
CA ASN A 1167 44.43 -16.36 -6.59
C ASN A 1167 45.21 -15.58 -5.51
N VAL A 1168 45.90 -14.52 -5.94
CA VAL A 1168 46.69 -13.61 -5.10
C VAL A 1168 45.87 -13.01 -3.94
N PHE A 1169 44.59 -12.73 -4.13
CA PHE A 1169 43.74 -12.18 -3.06
C PHE A 1169 43.39 -13.22 -1.98
N ALA A 1170 43.29 -14.50 -2.35
CA ALA A 1170 43.09 -15.59 -1.40
C ALA A 1170 44.34 -15.80 -0.54
N ASP A 1171 45.53 -15.80 -1.14
CA ASP A 1171 46.80 -15.90 -0.43
C ASP A 1171 47.03 -14.71 0.53
N ALA A 1172 46.76 -13.47 0.09
CA ALA A 1172 46.88 -12.29 0.94
C ALA A 1172 45.97 -12.34 2.19
N ILE A 1173 44.77 -12.92 2.07
CA ILE A 1173 43.87 -13.16 3.22
C ILE A 1173 44.47 -14.25 4.15
N LEU A 1174 45.06 -15.32 3.60
CA LEU A 1174 45.71 -16.38 4.39
C LEU A 1174 47.00 -15.91 5.10
N GLN A 1175 47.72 -14.94 4.52
CA GLN A 1175 48.85 -14.27 5.18
C GLN A 1175 48.39 -13.40 6.36
N HIS A 1176 47.25 -12.72 6.24
CA HIS A 1176 46.74 -11.79 7.25
C HIS A 1176 45.64 -12.36 8.16
N LEU A 1177 45.36 -13.66 8.09
CA LEU A 1177 44.29 -14.32 8.87
C LEU A 1177 44.39 -14.06 10.39
N TYR A 1178 45.60 -14.19 10.96
CA TYR A 1178 45.82 -13.95 12.39
C TYR A 1178 45.58 -12.47 12.75
N ARG A 1179 46.05 -11.53 11.91
CA ARG A 1179 45.80 -10.09 12.06
C ARG A 1179 44.30 -9.77 12.05
N TRP A 1180 43.50 -10.46 11.24
CA TRP A 1180 42.05 -10.23 11.20
C TRP A 1180 41.35 -10.66 12.49
N ILE A 1181 41.65 -11.87 12.99
CA ILE A 1181 41.04 -12.38 14.23
C ILE A 1181 41.47 -11.54 15.45
N CYS A 1182 42.72 -11.11 15.51
CA CYS A 1182 43.26 -10.30 16.62
C CYS A 1182 42.91 -8.80 16.57
N SER A 1183 42.30 -8.28 15.50
CA SER A 1183 42.08 -6.84 15.33
C SER A 1183 40.71 -6.40 15.86
N PRO A 1184 40.61 -5.46 16.83
CA PRO A 1184 39.33 -4.88 17.25
C PRO A 1184 38.70 -3.97 16.17
N MET A 1185 39.38 -3.74 15.04
CA MET A 1185 38.82 -3.09 13.85
C MET A 1185 38.17 -4.08 12.87
N SER A 1186 38.19 -5.38 13.18
CA SER A 1186 37.41 -6.42 12.51
C SER A 1186 35.97 -6.39 13.02
N LYS A 1187 34.99 -6.41 12.12
CA LYS A 1187 33.58 -6.28 12.50
C LYS A 1187 33.02 -7.53 13.15
N LEU A 1188 33.63 -8.69 12.89
CA LEU A 1188 33.35 -9.96 13.57
C LEU A 1188 34.41 -10.32 14.61
N HIS A 1189 35.15 -9.33 15.14
CA HIS A 1189 36.10 -9.57 16.24
C HIS A 1189 35.39 -10.22 17.44
N ASP A 1190 35.96 -11.32 17.91
CA ASP A 1190 35.46 -12.14 19.00
C ASP A 1190 36.69 -12.61 19.82
N PRO A 1191 36.87 -12.07 21.04
CA PRO A 1191 37.96 -12.46 21.93
C PRO A 1191 37.99 -13.96 22.26
N ALA A 1192 36.84 -14.63 22.34
CA ALA A 1192 36.78 -16.05 22.67
C ALA A 1192 37.24 -16.92 21.49
N LEU A 1193 36.85 -16.59 20.25
CA LEU A 1193 37.41 -17.22 19.05
C LEU A 1193 38.93 -17.00 18.92
N HIS A 1194 39.43 -15.81 19.28
CA HIS A 1194 40.86 -15.53 19.34
C HIS A 1194 41.57 -16.42 20.39
N GLN A 1195 41.03 -16.53 21.61
CA GLN A 1195 41.56 -17.40 22.65
C GLN A 1195 41.57 -18.88 22.23
N VAL A 1196 40.48 -19.40 21.64
CA VAL A 1196 40.40 -20.79 21.17
C VAL A 1196 41.45 -21.07 20.10
N LEU A 1197 41.58 -20.19 19.10
CA LEU A 1197 42.63 -20.32 18.08
C LEU A 1197 44.03 -20.31 18.72
N HIS A 1198 44.29 -19.41 19.65
CA HIS A 1198 45.59 -19.32 20.31
C HIS A 1198 45.90 -20.55 21.19
N LYS A 1199 44.89 -21.12 21.89
CA LYS A 1199 44.99 -22.40 22.61
C LYS A 1199 45.41 -23.53 21.63
N VAL A 1200 44.78 -23.63 20.46
CA VAL A 1200 45.15 -24.62 19.43
C VAL A 1200 46.55 -24.35 18.84
N MET A 1201 46.92 -23.09 18.58
CA MET A 1201 48.27 -22.73 18.12
C MET A 1201 49.35 -23.12 19.13
N LYS A 1202 49.12 -22.91 20.44
CA LYS A 1202 50.02 -23.38 21.51
C LYS A 1202 50.19 -24.89 21.49
N LYS A 1203 49.10 -25.66 21.34
CA LYS A 1203 49.13 -27.14 21.26
C LYS A 1203 49.90 -27.61 20.01
N VAL A 1204 49.58 -27.10 18.83
CA VAL A 1204 50.25 -27.47 17.57
C VAL A 1204 51.74 -27.09 17.57
N PHE A 1205 52.11 -25.95 18.15
CA PHE A 1205 53.52 -25.57 18.34
C PHE A 1205 54.25 -26.50 19.31
N ALA A 1206 53.62 -26.91 20.42
CA ALA A 1206 54.19 -27.88 21.36
C ALA A 1206 54.40 -29.26 20.71
N LEU A 1207 53.45 -29.72 19.87
CA LEU A 1207 53.59 -30.95 19.08
C LEU A 1207 54.77 -30.88 18.10
N LEU A 1208 54.92 -29.77 17.36
CA LEU A 1208 56.07 -29.56 16.46
C LEU A 1208 57.41 -29.61 17.21
N LEU A 1209 57.49 -29.02 18.40
CA LEU A 1209 58.69 -29.07 19.25
C LEU A 1209 58.93 -30.47 19.85
N ALA A 1210 57.88 -31.27 20.08
CA ALA A 1210 58.00 -32.66 20.51
C ALA A 1210 58.53 -33.57 19.39
N GLU A 1211 58.03 -33.41 18.16
CA GLU A 1211 58.53 -34.13 16.98
C GLU A 1211 60.00 -33.77 16.68
N LEU A 1212 60.38 -32.49 16.75
CA LEU A 1212 61.78 -32.06 16.61
C LEU A 1212 62.71 -32.73 17.64
N ARG A 1213 62.24 -32.91 18.89
CA ARG A 1213 62.99 -33.64 19.94
C ARG A 1213 63.09 -35.13 19.64
N GLN A 1214 62.01 -35.78 19.18
CA GLN A 1214 62.05 -37.19 18.77
C GLN A 1214 63.04 -37.43 17.61
N LEU A 1215 63.14 -36.49 16.68
CA LEU A 1215 64.11 -36.53 15.56
C LEU A 1215 65.56 -36.21 16.00
N GLY A 1216 65.80 -35.95 17.28
CA GLY A 1216 67.13 -35.76 17.88
C GLY A 1216 67.64 -34.32 17.87
N ALA A 1217 66.80 -33.32 17.56
CA ALA A 1217 67.19 -31.91 17.58
C ALA A 1217 67.09 -31.31 19.00
N THR A 1218 68.13 -30.61 19.44
CA THR A 1218 68.15 -29.88 20.70
C THR A 1218 67.69 -28.43 20.48
N ILE A 1219 66.49 -28.08 20.96
CA ILE A 1219 65.92 -26.74 20.83
C ILE A 1219 66.69 -25.75 21.71
N ILE A 1220 67.18 -24.67 21.10
CA ILE A 1220 67.84 -23.53 21.75
C ILE A 1220 66.79 -22.45 22.08
N PHE A 1221 65.95 -22.12 21.10
CA PHE A 1221 64.95 -21.07 21.18
C PHE A 1221 63.72 -21.44 20.33
N GLY A 1222 62.53 -20.99 20.72
CA GLY A 1222 61.33 -21.11 19.91
C GLY A 1222 60.28 -20.04 20.25
N ASP A 1223 59.79 -19.37 19.21
CA ASP A 1223 58.59 -18.54 19.18
C ASP A 1223 57.70 -18.93 17.98
N PHE A 1224 56.51 -18.37 17.86
CA PHE A 1224 55.57 -18.71 16.76
C PHE A 1224 56.03 -18.31 15.35
N SER A 1225 57.08 -17.50 15.22
CA SER A 1225 57.68 -17.08 13.95
C SER A 1225 58.94 -17.88 13.59
N ARG A 1226 59.64 -18.48 14.57
CA ARG A 1226 60.88 -19.23 14.35
C ARG A 1226 61.26 -20.19 15.48
N ILE A 1227 61.97 -21.25 15.13
CA ILE A 1227 62.63 -22.19 16.05
C ILE A 1227 64.12 -22.22 15.72
N ILE A 1228 64.98 -22.19 16.74
CA ILE A 1228 66.42 -22.38 16.60
C ILE A 1228 66.81 -23.71 17.26
N ILE A 1229 67.45 -24.60 16.50
CA ILE A 1229 67.90 -25.93 16.94
C ILE A 1229 69.41 -26.11 16.82
N ASP A 1230 70.04 -26.79 17.77
CA ASP A 1230 71.34 -27.45 17.60
C ASP A 1230 71.12 -28.81 16.90
N THR A 1231 71.91 -29.06 15.86
CA THR A 1231 71.84 -30.26 15.00
C THR A 1231 72.63 -31.45 15.54
N GLY A 1232 73.37 -31.29 16.64
CA GLY A 1232 74.31 -32.28 17.16
C GLY A 1232 75.60 -32.40 16.34
N LYS A 1233 75.79 -31.62 15.27
CA LYS A 1233 76.91 -31.73 14.32
C LYS A 1233 77.93 -30.61 14.48
N MET A 1234 79.20 -30.92 14.19
CA MET A 1234 80.28 -29.93 14.10
C MET A 1234 80.43 -29.38 12.68
N ASP A 1235 80.22 -30.21 11.65
CA ASP A 1235 80.42 -29.83 10.25
C ASP A 1235 79.15 -29.28 9.60
N LEU A 1236 79.27 -28.16 8.89
CA LEU A 1236 78.16 -27.47 8.23
C LEU A 1236 77.52 -28.34 7.12
N LEU A 1237 78.30 -29.14 6.41
CA LEU A 1237 77.78 -30.09 5.41
C LEU A 1237 76.92 -31.20 6.04
N ALA A 1238 77.34 -31.73 7.19
CA ALA A 1238 76.58 -32.74 7.94
C ALA A 1238 75.31 -32.15 8.58
N ALA A 1239 75.40 -30.91 9.07
CA ALA A 1239 74.25 -30.16 9.58
C ALA A 1239 73.22 -29.86 8.48
N ARG A 1240 73.66 -29.52 7.27
CA ARG A 1240 72.79 -29.34 6.10
C ARG A 1240 72.08 -30.64 5.71
N ALA A 1241 72.82 -31.74 5.54
CA ALA A 1241 72.22 -33.04 5.20
C ALA A 1241 71.21 -33.52 6.27
N TYR A 1242 71.49 -33.25 7.54
CA TYR A 1242 70.54 -33.47 8.64
C TYR A 1242 69.29 -32.59 8.50
N CYS A 1243 69.45 -31.29 8.20
CA CYS A 1243 68.33 -30.37 7.99
C CYS A 1243 67.44 -30.78 6.80
N ASP A 1244 68.03 -31.10 5.65
CA ASP A 1244 67.31 -31.54 4.45
C ASP A 1244 66.51 -32.85 4.73
N CYS A 1245 67.07 -33.77 5.53
CA CYS A 1245 66.39 -34.98 5.97
C CYS A 1245 65.28 -34.73 7.01
N LEU A 1246 65.51 -33.81 7.95
CA LEU A 1246 64.56 -33.41 9.00
C LEU A 1246 63.35 -32.71 8.37
N LEU A 1247 63.57 -31.76 7.46
CA LEU A 1247 62.50 -31.08 6.73
C LEU A 1247 61.68 -32.05 5.88
N LYS A 1248 62.33 -32.98 5.17
CA LYS A 1248 61.63 -34.01 4.40
C LYS A 1248 60.79 -34.92 5.29
N THR A 1249 61.30 -35.29 6.48
CA THR A 1249 60.54 -36.10 7.46
C THR A 1249 59.32 -35.34 7.98
N LEU A 1250 59.48 -34.07 8.35
CA LEU A 1250 58.41 -33.17 8.83
C LEU A 1250 57.40 -32.75 7.74
N GLN A 1251 57.68 -33.03 6.46
CA GLN A 1251 56.72 -32.89 5.36
C GLN A 1251 55.92 -34.18 5.08
N THR A 1252 56.35 -35.31 5.66
CA THR A 1252 55.71 -36.63 5.49
C THR A 1252 54.93 -37.12 6.72
N ARG A 1253 54.98 -36.35 7.82
CA ARG A 1253 54.16 -36.51 9.03
C ARG A 1253 53.14 -35.36 9.09
#